data_AF-A0A354Z970-F1
#
_entry.id   AF-A0A354Z970-F1
#
_cell.length_a   1.000
_cell.length_b   1.000
_cell.length_c   1.000
_cell.angle_alpha   90.00
_cell.angle_beta   90.00
_cell.angle_gamma   90.00
#
_symmetry.space_group_name_H-M   'P 1'
#
loop_
_entity.id
_entity.type
_entity.pdbx_description
1 polymer ?
#
loop_
_entity_poly.entity_id
_entity_poly.type
_entity_poly.pdbx_seq_one_letter_code
_entity_poly.pdbx_strand_id
1 'polypeptide(L)'
;MSGNILAAFLGSKKEKDIKTVLPILHRINALGQWALSLSDAEFPTMTDTFKERLAKGETLDDLLPEAFALVREAARRKLGERPFDVQLIGGIVLHQGNIVEMKTGEGKTLASVAAIYLNALTGEGVHVITVNDYLAERDSQWMGQIYKFLGLSVGCILSSMDNAARKIAYSCDITYGTNNEFGFDYLRDNMVWSLDQKVQRGHAYCIIDEIDSILIDEARTPLIISGPADDDTYKVNEVNRLAMSLVEVKKNPETGEYPDESKGEVLEGDFKIDEKSKRVMFTSEGMNHIESLLQKRGLIKGSLFEPENFEFVHYFTQAVRAQHLFNKDVDYVVQENQVQIVDEFTGRILHGRRYSDGLHEAIEAKERIKIARRNRTLATITFQNYFRLYKKLAGMTGTADTEAEEFNKIYNLDVVVVPTNRPVVRNDENDLVYLNESEKFDAILNEINTMHLKGQPILVGTVSIEKSEKLSTMLLRNGIKHEVLNAKNHAREALIIAEAGAKGAVTIATNMAGRGTDIKLGGNPEFRARRKAGTDAPEEKYREALAREYERWMQDYEEVKNLGGLCVIGTERHESRRIDNQLRGRSGRQGDPGRSIFFLSLDDDLMRLFGGENFKQLMSRAGMKPGEPIYHPLLSRSIESAQKKVEQRNFEIRKHLLEYDDVLNKQRNFIYEQRNVILADDNLIQRVREAADEMLEDQLEILAQTLKDKPSIAIPDFSSWLFDTFGIDLPAKEVDERYRSGTLKAEVQKMLDLDLATKAEAAGVERLNFFIRFSYLQEIDEKWLDHLESMEALREAVYLRSYAQKNPLLEYKLEGSDIFESL
;
A
#
# COMPACT_ATOMS: atom_id res chain seq x y z
N MET A 1 23.99 -14.81 -28.97
CA MET A 1 23.70 -15.90 -29.93
C MET A 1 23.53 -17.28 -29.28
N SER A 2 24.07 -17.54 -28.09
CA SER A 2 23.90 -18.81 -27.35
C SER A 2 22.50 -19.02 -26.74
N GLY A 3 21.71 -17.97 -26.49
CA GLY A 3 20.35 -18.08 -25.92
C GLY A 3 19.27 -18.59 -26.89
N ASN A 4 19.41 -18.36 -28.21
CA ASN A 4 18.35 -18.68 -29.18
C ASN A 4 18.29 -20.17 -29.57
N ILE A 5 19.38 -20.92 -29.48
CA ILE A 5 19.41 -22.34 -29.85
C ILE A 5 18.86 -23.21 -28.70
N LEU A 6 19.18 -22.86 -27.44
CA LEU A 6 18.59 -23.54 -26.27
C LEU A 6 17.08 -23.28 -26.16
N ALA A 7 16.63 -22.04 -26.42
CA ALA A 7 15.21 -21.69 -26.43
C ALA A 7 14.42 -22.40 -27.55
N ALA A 8 15.04 -22.64 -28.71
CA ALA A 8 14.41 -23.37 -29.81
C ALA A 8 14.24 -24.87 -29.52
N PHE A 9 15.13 -25.48 -28.71
CA PHE A 9 15.09 -26.91 -28.38
C PHE A 9 14.28 -27.24 -27.13
N LEU A 10 14.27 -26.35 -26.12
CA LEU A 10 13.56 -26.53 -24.85
C LEU A 10 12.18 -25.84 -24.81
N GLY A 11 11.86 -25.01 -25.82
CA GLY A 11 10.70 -24.12 -25.82
C GLY A 11 10.93 -22.87 -24.95
N SER A 12 10.09 -21.84 -25.14
CA SER A 12 10.10 -20.67 -24.26
C SER A 12 9.59 -21.02 -22.86
N LYS A 13 9.97 -20.25 -21.81
CA LYS A 13 9.42 -20.40 -20.45
C LYS A 13 7.88 -20.49 -20.49
N LYS A 14 7.26 -19.59 -21.26
CA LYS A 14 5.80 -19.53 -21.49
C LYS A 14 5.23 -20.86 -22.00
N GLU A 15 5.86 -21.48 -23.00
CA GLU A 15 5.41 -22.78 -23.52
C GLU A 15 5.55 -23.91 -22.51
N LYS A 16 6.63 -23.89 -21.72
CA LYS A 16 6.88 -24.91 -20.69
C LYS A 16 5.85 -24.82 -19.55
N ASP A 17 5.55 -23.61 -19.09
CA ASP A 17 4.58 -23.35 -18.03
C ASP A 17 3.19 -23.84 -18.45
N ILE A 18 2.75 -23.49 -19.67
CA ILE A 18 1.46 -23.95 -20.20
C ILE A 18 1.43 -25.47 -20.38
N LYS A 19 2.48 -26.09 -20.95
CA LYS A 19 2.56 -27.55 -21.12
C LYS A 19 2.39 -28.32 -19.81
N THR A 20 2.81 -27.73 -18.68
CA THR A 20 2.69 -28.35 -17.36
C THR A 20 1.23 -28.37 -16.86
N VAL A 21 0.44 -27.38 -17.25
CA VAL A 21 -0.97 -27.23 -16.82
C VAL A 21 -1.95 -27.95 -17.75
N LEU A 22 -1.61 -28.17 -19.02
CA LEU A 22 -2.49 -28.81 -20.02
C LEU A 22 -3.07 -30.18 -19.59
N PRO A 23 -2.32 -31.11 -18.98
CA PRO A 23 -2.88 -32.40 -18.54
C PRO A 23 -4.02 -32.23 -17.53
N ILE A 24 -3.91 -31.26 -16.63
CA ILE A 24 -4.93 -30.95 -15.63
C ILE A 24 -6.18 -30.38 -16.32
N LEU A 25 -5.99 -29.44 -17.26
CA LEU A 25 -7.08 -28.90 -18.08
C LEU A 25 -7.85 -30.00 -18.83
N HIS A 26 -7.15 -30.97 -19.41
CA HIS A 26 -7.79 -32.10 -20.10
C HIS A 26 -8.63 -32.95 -19.15
N ARG A 27 -8.18 -33.18 -17.91
CA ARG A 27 -8.96 -33.88 -16.87
C ARG A 27 -10.22 -33.09 -16.49
N ILE A 28 -10.11 -31.78 -16.29
CA ILE A 28 -11.27 -30.91 -16.02
C ILE A 28 -12.29 -30.99 -17.17
N ASN A 29 -11.80 -30.94 -18.41
CA ASN A 29 -12.66 -31.03 -19.59
C ASN A 29 -13.40 -32.38 -19.69
N ALA A 30 -12.73 -33.49 -19.37
CA ALA A 30 -13.33 -34.82 -19.37
C ALA A 30 -14.46 -34.95 -18.32
N LEU A 31 -14.32 -34.29 -17.18
CA LEU A 31 -15.32 -34.27 -16.10
C LEU A 31 -16.51 -33.35 -16.39
N GLY A 32 -16.52 -32.62 -17.51
CA GLY A 32 -17.62 -31.72 -17.87
C GLY A 32 -18.98 -32.41 -18.02
N GLN A 33 -19.01 -33.65 -18.53
CA GLN A 33 -20.27 -34.42 -18.65
C GLN A 33 -20.80 -34.86 -17.27
N TRP A 34 -19.90 -35.22 -16.36
CA TRP A 34 -20.25 -35.55 -14.98
C TRP A 34 -20.88 -34.34 -14.28
N ALA A 35 -20.24 -33.18 -14.33
CA ALA A 35 -20.76 -31.96 -13.70
C ALA A 35 -22.12 -31.54 -14.32
N LEU A 36 -22.27 -31.70 -15.64
CA LEU A 36 -23.53 -31.43 -16.33
C LEU A 36 -24.67 -32.35 -15.88
N SER A 37 -24.38 -33.61 -15.52
CA SER A 37 -25.39 -34.60 -15.11
C SER A 37 -25.99 -34.35 -13.72
N LEU A 38 -25.32 -33.53 -12.90
CA LEU A 38 -25.77 -33.19 -11.55
C LEU A 38 -26.99 -32.26 -11.59
N SER A 39 -27.94 -32.48 -10.70
CA SER A 39 -29.04 -31.57 -10.39
C SER A 39 -28.56 -30.38 -9.54
N ASP A 40 -29.32 -29.29 -9.54
CA ASP A 40 -28.97 -28.07 -8.78
C ASP A 40 -28.83 -28.31 -7.27
N ALA A 41 -29.59 -29.27 -6.71
CA ALA A 41 -29.54 -29.61 -5.28
C ALA A 41 -28.26 -30.38 -4.89
N GLU A 42 -27.58 -31.02 -5.85
CA GLU A 42 -26.38 -31.80 -5.59
C GLU A 42 -25.11 -30.94 -5.46
N PHE A 43 -25.12 -29.69 -5.94
CA PHE A 43 -23.94 -28.81 -5.92
C PHE A 43 -23.41 -28.54 -4.50
N PRO A 44 -24.23 -28.10 -3.52
CA PRO A 44 -23.80 -27.97 -2.13
C PRO A 44 -23.36 -29.31 -1.51
N THR A 45 -24.05 -30.40 -1.84
CA THR A 45 -23.73 -31.74 -1.31
C THR A 45 -22.34 -32.22 -1.80
N MET A 46 -21.97 -31.87 -3.04
CA MET A 46 -20.63 -32.12 -3.56
C MET A 46 -19.57 -31.32 -2.81
N THR A 47 -19.86 -30.08 -2.43
CA THR A 47 -18.97 -29.26 -1.60
C THR A 47 -18.72 -29.90 -0.24
N ASP A 48 -19.77 -30.39 0.42
CA ASP A 48 -19.63 -31.14 1.68
C ASP A 48 -18.79 -32.41 1.51
N THR A 49 -19.03 -33.15 0.43
CA THR A 49 -18.25 -34.35 0.08
C THR A 49 -16.76 -34.04 -0.10
N PHE A 50 -16.44 -32.91 -0.75
CA PHE A 50 -15.04 -32.49 -0.91
C PHE A 50 -14.40 -32.09 0.42
N LYS A 51 -15.12 -31.37 1.30
CA LYS A 51 -14.65 -31.04 2.65
C LYS A 51 -14.38 -32.30 3.47
N GLU A 52 -15.24 -33.31 3.39
CA GLU A 52 -15.03 -34.61 4.05
C GLU A 52 -13.80 -35.35 3.51
N ARG A 53 -13.56 -35.30 2.18
CA ARG A 53 -12.39 -35.93 1.55
C ARG A 53 -11.09 -35.26 1.97
N LEU A 54 -11.07 -33.94 2.07
CA LEU A 54 -9.93 -33.19 2.65
C LEU A 54 -9.68 -33.60 4.10
N ALA A 55 -10.74 -33.71 4.91
CA ALA A 55 -10.61 -34.16 6.30
C ALA A 55 -10.09 -35.61 6.42
N LYS A 56 -10.30 -36.45 5.39
CA LYS A 56 -9.76 -37.82 5.30
C LYS A 56 -8.33 -37.89 4.74
N GLY A 57 -7.73 -36.76 4.36
CA GLY A 57 -6.32 -36.65 3.96
C GLY A 57 -6.06 -36.51 2.46
N GLU A 58 -7.10 -36.37 1.61
CA GLU A 58 -6.88 -35.94 0.22
C GLU A 58 -6.37 -34.49 0.17
N THR A 59 -5.59 -34.16 -0.87
CA THR A 59 -5.07 -32.80 -1.04
C THR A 59 -5.97 -31.95 -1.92
N LEU A 60 -5.79 -30.62 -1.88
CA LEU A 60 -6.50 -29.72 -2.80
C LEU A 60 -6.16 -30.02 -4.27
N ASP A 61 -4.92 -30.42 -4.57
CA ASP A 61 -4.49 -30.77 -5.93
C ASP A 61 -5.21 -32.03 -6.47
N ASP A 62 -5.51 -32.99 -5.59
CA ASP A 62 -6.27 -34.19 -5.96
C ASP A 62 -7.71 -33.86 -6.36
N LEU A 63 -8.33 -32.93 -5.62
CA LEU A 63 -9.70 -32.46 -5.84
C LEU A 63 -9.83 -31.47 -6.99
N LEU A 64 -8.74 -30.81 -7.38
CA LEU A 64 -8.74 -29.71 -8.32
C LEU A 64 -9.54 -30.00 -9.60
N PRO A 65 -9.36 -31.14 -10.31
CA PRO A 65 -10.08 -31.38 -11.56
C PRO A 65 -11.61 -31.43 -11.40
N GLU A 66 -12.09 -32.05 -10.31
CA GLU A 66 -13.52 -32.20 -10.02
C GLU A 66 -14.12 -30.88 -9.54
N ALA A 67 -13.42 -30.18 -8.63
CA ALA A 67 -13.82 -28.87 -8.15
C ALA A 67 -13.93 -27.84 -9.29
N PHE A 68 -12.95 -27.81 -10.20
CA PHE A 68 -12.97 -26.90 -11.35
C PHE A 68 -14.07 -27.23 -12.34
N ALA A 69 -14.34 -28.52 -12.60
CA ALA A 69 -15.45 -28.93 -13.45
C ALA A 69 -16.81 -28.53 -12.85
N LEU A 70 -16.98 -28.71 -11.54
CA LEU A 70 -18.18 -28.31 -10.80
C LEU A 70 -18.39 -26.78 -10.86
N VAL A 71 -17.35 -26.00 -10.57
CA VAL A 71 -17.40 -24.53 -10.65
C VAL A 71 -17.73 -24.05 -12.06
N ARG A 72 -17.16 -24.69 -13.10
CA ARG A 72 -17.44 -24.33 -14.49
C ARG A 72 -18.91 -24.50 -14.85
N GLU A 73 -19.53 -25.58 -14.39
CA GLU A 73 -20.95 -25.81 -14.61
C GLU A 73 -21.82 -24.89 -13.74
N ALA A 74 -21.42 -24.61 -12.50
CA ALA A 74 -22.09 -23.64 -11.63
C ALA A 74 -22.12 -22.22 -12.26
N ALA A 75 -20.99 -21.76 -12.82
CA ALA A 75 -20.89 -20.50 -13.56
C ALA A 75 -21.84 -20.47 -14.76
N ARG A 76 -21.90 -21.57 -15.52
CA ARG A 76 -22.81 -21.69 -16.67
C ARG A 76 -24.27 -21.59 -16.25
N ARG A 77 -24.66 -22.21 -15.13
CA ARG A 77 -26.05 -22.19 -14.65
C ARG A 77 -26.47 -20.87 -14.04
N LYS A 78 -25.58 -20.20 -13.29
CA LYS A 78 -25.92 -18.97 -12.57
C LYS A 78 -25.66 -17.70 -13.36
N LEU A 79 -24.57 -17.65 -14.12
CA LEU A 79 -24.21 -16.47 -14.91
C LEU A 79 -24.54 -16.63 -16.40
N GLY A 80 -24.85 -17.85 -16.87
CA GLY A 80 -24.99 -18.11 -18.31
C GLY A 80 -23.64 -18.20 -19.04
N GLU A 81 -22.53 -18.04 -18.33
CA GLU A 81 -21.18 -18.01 -18.87
C GLU A 81 -20.46 -19.31 -18.55
N ARG A 82 -19.94 -20.00 -19.57
CA ARG A 82 -19.09 -21.18 -19.39
C ARG A 82 -17.63 -20.73 -19.43
N PRO A 83 -16.87 -20.85 -18.32
CA PRO A 83 -15.45 -20.54 -18.33
C PRO A 83 -14.69 -21.21 -19.50
N PHE A 84 -13.86 -20.43 -20.18
CA PHE A 84 -13.00 -20.88 -21.27
C PHE A 84 -11.81 -21.67 -20.74
N ASP A 85 -11.18 -22.45 -21.61
CA ASP A 85 -10.02 -23.26 -21.26
C ASP A 85 -8.85 -22.39 -20.77
N VAL A 86 -8.65 -21.20 -21.35
CA VAL A 86 -7.66 -20.22 -20.87
C VAL A 86 -7.96 -19.67 -19.48
N GLN A 87 -9.25 -19.53 -19.11
CA GLN A 87 -9.66 -19.10 -17.78
C GLN A 87 -9.44 -20.21 -16.74
N LEU A 88 -9.68 -21.47 -17.12
CA LEU A 88 -9.36 -22.62 -16.27
C LEU A 88 -7.85 -22.76 -16.04
N ILE A 89 -7.03 -22.56 -17.08
CA ILE A 89 -5.56 -22.48 -16.93
C ILE A 89 -5.19 -21.38 -15.95
N GLY A 90 -5.78 -20.19 -16.08
CA GLY A 90 -5.55 -19.08 -15.16
C GLY A 90 -5.92 -19.43 -13.71
N GLY A 91 -7.06 -20.10 -13.49
CA GLY A 91 -7.44 -20.60 -12.17
C GLY A 91 -6.45 -21.62 -11.60
N ILE A 92 -5.88 -22.50 -12.42
CA ILE A 92 -4.87 -23.48 -11.96
C ILE A 92 -3.61 -22.74 -11.51
N VAL A 93 -3.13 -21.79 -12.31
CA VAL A 93 -1.96 -20.96 -11.97
C VAL A 93 -2.18 -20.20 -10.66
N LEU A 94 -3.37 -19.62 -10.47
CA LEU A 94 -3.73 -18.94 -9.23
C LEU A 94 -3.72 -19.90 -8.04
N HIS A 95 -4.27 -21.11 -8.19
CA HIS A 95 -4.25 -22.12 -7.12
C HIS A 95 -2.82 -22.50 -6.72
N GLN A 96 -1.89 -22.54 -7.67
CA GLN A 96 -0.47 -22.84 -7.45
C GLN A 96 0.30 -21.74 -6.71
N GLY A 97 -0.31 -20.57 -6.45
CA GLY A 97 0.35 -19.46 -5.77
C GLY A 97 1.22 -18.61 -6.70
N ASN A 98 0.82 -18.47 -7.96
CA ASN A 98 1.55 -17.71 -8.97
C ASN A 98 0.73 -16.52 -9.50
N ILE A 99 1.40 -15.65 -10.25
CA ILE A 99 0.77 -14.54 -10.96
C ILE A 99 0.35 -15.01 -12.34
N VAL A 100 -0.93 -14.84 -12.66
CA VAL A 100 -1.45 -15.08 -13.99
C VAL A 100 -1.52 -13.76 -14.77
N GLU A 101 -0.84 -13.70 -15.92
CA GLU A 101 -1.05 -12.63 -16.89
C GLU A 101 -2.13 -13.06 -17.89
N MET A 102 -3.29 -12.40 -17.82
CA MET A 102 -4.40 -12.55 -18.76
C MET A 102 -4.80 -11.17 -19.28
N LYS A 103 -4.81 -10.98 -20.60
CA LYS A 103 -5.15 -9.70 -21.22
C LYS A 103 -6.54 -9.22 -20.79
N THR A 104 -6.73 -7.90 -20.78
CA THR A 104 -8.00 -7.31 -20.33
C THR A 104 -9.14 -7.75 -21.26
N GLY A 105 -10.28 -8.14 -20.68
CA GLY A 105 -11.40 -8.73 -21.42
C GLY A 105 -11.34 -10.26 -21.58
N GLU A 106 -10.31 -10.95 -21.07
CA GLU A 106 -10.29 -12.42 -21.00
C GLU A 106 -11.10 -13.00 -19.82
N GLY A 107 -11.74 -12.16 -19.01
CA GLY A 107 -12.57 -12.57 -17.87
C GLY A 107 -11.76 -13.00 -16.64
N LYS A 108 -10.82 -12.15 -16.20
CA LYS A 108 -9.97 -12.36 -15.01
C LYS A 108 -10.78 -12.71 -13.76
N THR A 109 -11.84 -11.94 -13.47
CA THR A 109 -12.73 -12.14 -12.33
C THR A 109 -13.37 -13.54 -12.33
N LEU A 110 -13.81 -14.04 -13.49
CA LEU A 110 -14.37 -15.39 -13.61
C LEU A 110 -13.30 -16.49 -13.54
N ALA A 111 -12.09 -16.22 -14.06
CA ALA A 111 -10.97 -17.15 -14.03
C ALA A 111 -10.51 -17.49 -12.60
N SER A 112 -10.58 -16.54 -11.67
CA SER A 112 -10.18 -16.77 -10.27
C SER A 112 -11.18 -17.61 -9.48
N VAL A 113 -12.45 -17.71 -9.91
CA VAL A 113 -13.54 -18.35 -9.14
C VAL A 113 -13.23 -19.80 -8.79
N ALA A 114 -12.67 -20.56 -9.73
CA ALA A 114 -12.34 -21.96 -9.49
C ALA A 114 -11.22 -22.14 -8.46
N ALA A 115 -10.21 -21.27 -8.49
CA ALA A 115 -9.12 -21.27 -7.50
C ALA A 115 -9.62 -20.86 -6.12
N ILE A 116 -10.48 -19.84 -6.04
CA ILE A 116 -11.07 -19.35 -4.79
C ILE A 116 -11.92 -20.45 -4.16
N TYR A 117 -12.84 -21.04 -4.94
CA TYR A 117 -13.70 -22.13 -4.46
C TYR A 117 -12.88 -23.30 -3.90
N LEU A 118 -11.89 -23.79 -4.66
CA LEU A 118 -11.05 -24.92 -4.24
C LEU A 118 -10.35 -24.62 -2.91
N ASN A 119 -9.72 -23.46 -2.78
CA ASN A 119 -9.00 -23.10 -1.56
C ASN A 119 -9.92 -22.78 -0.37
N ALA A 120 -11.15 -22.33 -0.62
CA ALA A 120 -12.15 -22.08 0.43
C ALA A 120 -12.66 -23.38 1.08
N LEU A 121 -12.47 -24.54 0.45
CA LEU A 121 -12.84 -25.84 1.03
C LEU A 121 -12.08 -26.17 2.33
N THR A 122 -10.94 -25.52 2.59
CA THR A 122 -10.19 -25.70 3.85
C THR A 122 -10.91 -25.12 5.07
N GLY A 123 -11.85 -24.18 4.87
CA GLY A 123 -12.52 -23.46 5.95
C GLY A 123 -11.65 -22.40 6.66
N GLU A 124 -10.39 -22.21 6.25
CA GLU A 124 -9.49 -21.20 6.82
C GLU A 124 -9.78 -19.77 6.30
N GLY A 125 -10.62 -19.64 5.27
CA GLY A 125 -10.97 -18.37 4.63
C GLY A 125 -10.08 -18.01 3.44
N VAL A 126 -10.66 -17.37 2.42
CA VAL A 126 -9.94 -16.85 1.24
C VAL A 126 -10.17 -15.34 1.12
N HIS A 127 -9.08 -14.58 1.04
CA HIS A 127 -9.16 -13.13 0.82
C HIS A 127 -9.00 -12.81 -0.67
N VAL A 128 -9.92 -12.03 -1.22
CA VAL A 128 -9.89 -11.56 -2.60
C VAL A 128 -9.77 -10.04 -2.59
N ILE A 129 -8.65 -9.56 -3.08
CA ILE A 129 -8.29 -8.14 -3.00
C ILE A 129 -8.52 -7.49 -4.34
N THR A 130 -9.19 -6.35 -4.32
CA THR A 130 -9.42 -5.49 -5.48
C THR A 130 -8.88 -4.08 -5.20
N VAL A 131 -8.83 -3.25 -6.24
CA VAL A 131 -8.24 -1.91 -6.17
C VAL A 131 -9.13 -0.89 -5.43
N ASN A 132 -10.44 -1.13 -5.33
CA ASN A 132 -11.36 -0.21 -4.64
C ASN A 132 -12.64 -0.91 -4.14
N ASP A 133 -13.31 -0.27 -3.19
CA ASP A 133 -14.54 -0.77 -2.55
C ASP A 133 -15.65 -1.11 -3.54
N TYR A 134 -15.81 -0.32 -4.61
CA TYR A 134 -16.83 -0.57 -5.63
C TYR A 134 -16.60 -1.90 -6.36
N LEU A 135 -15.34 -2.22 -6.73
CA LEU A 135 -15.01 -3.48 -7.37
C LEU A 135 -15.16 -4.65 -6.40
N ALA A 136 -14.73 -4.49 -5.14
CA ALA A 136 -14.93 -5.49 -4.10
C ALA A 136 -16.41 -5.83 -3.93
N GLU A 137 -17.26 -4.81 -3.76
CA GLU A 137 -18.70 -4.98 -3.58
C GLU A 137 -19.33 -5.64 -4.82
N ARG A 138 -19.05 -5.10 -6.02
CA ARG A 138 -19.58 -5.64 -7.28
C ARG A 138 -19.21 -7.10 -7.48
N ASP A 139 -17.93 -7.45 -7.30
CA ASP A 139 -17.43 -8.79 -7.60
C ASP A 139 -17.88 -9.80 -6.53
N SER A 140 -17.96 -9.38 -5.27
CA SER A 140 -18.54 -10.20 -4.19
C SER A 140 -20.00 -10.57 -4.46
N GLN A 141 -20.78 -9.63 -5.02
CA GLN A 141 -22.19 -9.88 -5.37
C GLN A 141 -22.32 -10.68 -6.66
N TRP A 142 -21.50 -10.37 -7.67
CA TRP A 142 -21.57 -11.01 -8.99
C TRP A 142 -21.07 -12.45 -8.94
N MET A 143 -19.83 -12.69 -8.50
CA MET A 143 -19.28 -14.05 -8.37
C MET A 143 -19.86 -14.79 -7.16
N GLY A 144 -20.35 -14.08 -6.15
CA GLY A 144 -21.02 -14.67 -4.98
C GLY A 144 -22.25 -15.50 -5.32
N GLN A 145 -22.87 -15.29 -6.48
CA GLN A 145 -23.95 -16.14 -6.97
C GLN A 145 -23.48 -17.59 -7.20
N ILE A 146 -22.25 -17.77 -7.69
CA ILE A 146 -21.64 -19.08 -7.93
C ILE A 146 -21.29 -19.73 -6.58
N TYR A 147 -20.60 -19.01 -5.70
CA TYR A 147 -20.18 -19.55 -4.39
C TYR A 147 -21.37 -19.94 -3.52
N LYS A 148 -22.41 -19.10 -3.44
CA LYS A 148 -23.63 -19.41 -2.68
C LYS A 148 -24.38 -20.62 -3.26
N PHE A 149 -24.39 -20.77 -4.58
CA PHE A 149 -24.96 -21.96 -5.22
C PHE A 149 -24.18 -23.24 -4.91
N LEU A 150 -22.87 -23.12 -4.72
CA LEU A 150 -21.99 -24.19 -4.25
C LEU A 150 -22.02 -24.34 -2.70
N GLY A 151 -22.89 -23.63 -1.99
CA GLY A 151 -23.00 -23.74 -0.53
C GLY A 151 -21.92 -23.01 0.28
N LEU A 152 -21.13 -22.13 -0.33
CA LEU A 152 -20.16 -21.28 0.37
C LEU A 152 -20.72 -19.90 0.70
N SER A 153 -20.25 -19.34 1.82
CA SER A 153 -20.55 -17.99 2.28
C SER A 153 -19.56 -16.95 1.71
N VAL A 154 -20.04 -15.73 1.48
CA VAL A 154 -19.25 -14.64 0.88
C VAL A 154 -19.49 -13.36 1.67
N GLY A 155 -18.40 -12.79 2.19
CA GLY A 155 -18.35 -11.49 2.84
C GLY A 155 -17.66 -10.44 1.95
N CYS A 156 -17.89 -9.17 2.26
CA CYS A 156 -17.18 -8.05 1.66
C CYS A 156 -16.85 -7.03 2.75
N ILE A 157 -15.60 -6.56 2.77
CA ILE A 157 -15.12 -5.50 3.64
C ILE A 157 -15.16 -4.19 2.87
N LEU A 158 -15.79 -3.17 3.45
CA LEU A 158 -15.91 -1.81 2.92
C LEU A 158 -15.48 -0.81 3.98
N SER A 159 -14.95 0.33 3.55
CA SER A 159 -14.44 1.39 4.43
C SER A 159 -15.45 1.90 5.47
N SER A 160 -16.76 1.89 5.15
CA SER A 160 -17.84 2.36 6.02
C SER A 160 -18.31 1.36 7.09
N MET A 161 -17.75 0.15 7.13
CA MET A 161 -18.19 -0.91 8.04
C MET A 161 -17.63 -0.76 9.46
N ASP A 162 -18.46 -1.08 10.44
CA ASP A 162 -18.05 -1.23 11.84
C ASP A 162 -17.38 -2.60 12.11
N ASN A 163 -16.78 -2.74 13.29
CA ASN A 163 -16.04 -3.95 13.65
C ASN A 163 -16.92 -5.20 13.72
N ALA A 164 -18.20 -5.06 14.10
CA ALA A 164 -19.11 -6.20 14.19
C ALA A 164 -19.43 -6.76 12.80
N ALA A 165 -19.73 -5.88 11.84
CA ALA A 165 -19.96 -6.25 10.45
C ALA A 165 -18.70 -6.82 9.80
N ARG A 166 -17.52 -6.24 10.07
CA ARG A 166 -16.23 -6.75 9.59
C ARG A 166 -15.97 -8.17 10.08
N LYS A 167 -16.18 -8.44 11.37
CA LYS A 167 -16.02 -9.77 11.96
C LYS A 167 -16.93 -10.83 11.31
N ILE A 168 -18.18 -10.47 11.01
CA ILE A 168 -19.09 -11.33 10.26
C ILE A 168 -18.56 -11.58 8.84
N ALA A 169 -18.11 -10.54 8.13
CA ALA A 169 -17.58 -10.68 6.78
C ALA A 169 -16.32 -11.55 6.73
N TYR A 170 -15.38 -11.38 7.67
CA TYR A 170 -14.19 -12.23 7.79
C TYR A 170 -14.50 -13.68 8.14
N SER A 171 -15.62 -13.95 8.83
CA SER A 171 -16.04 -15.31 9.17
C SER A 171 -16.56 -16.11 7.95
N CYS A 172 -16.88 -15.45 6.84
CA CYS A 172 -17.30 -16.11 5.61
C CYS A 172 -16.16 -16.88 4.94
N ASP A 173 -16.47 -17.98 4.24
CA ASP A 173 -15.49 -18.81 3.51
C ASP A 173 -14.64 -17.98 2.54
N ILE A 174 -15.22 -16.93 1.95
CA ILE A 174 -14.57 -16.01 1.03
C ILE A 174 -14.87 -14.57 1.44
N THR A 175 -13.85 -13.71 1.45
CA THR A 175 -13.96 -12.30 1.83
C THR A 175 -13.34 -11.42 0.76
N TYR A 176 -14.16 -10.55 0.16
CA TYR A 176 -13.69 -9.52 -0.77
C TYR A 176 -13.34 -8.23 -0.02
N GLY A 177 -12.44 -7.42 -0.57
CA GLY A 177 -12.10 -6.12 -0.01
C GLY A 177 -10.96 -5.44 -0.76
N THR A 178 -10.39 -4.41 -0.16
CA THR A 178 -9.23 -3.68 -0.71
C THR A 178 -8.00 -3.91 0.15
N ASN A 179 -6.81 -3.77 -0.45
CA ASN A 179 -5.53 -3.87 0.22
C ASN A 179 -5.45 -2.95 1.46
N ASN A 180 -5.98 -1.73 1.35
CA ASN A 180 -6.04 -0.79 2.46
C ASN A 180 -6.89 -1.33 3.62
N GLU A 181 -8.11 -1.78 3.35
CA GLU A 181 -9.00 -2.27 4.41
C GLU A 181 -8.44 -3.49 5.13
N PHE A 182 -7.94 -4.48 4.38
CA PHE A 182 -7.31 -5.66 4.94
C PHE A 182 -6.05 -5.33 5.76
N GLY A 183 -5.20 -4.44 5.27
CA GLY A 183 -3.97 -4.06 5.98
C GLY A 183 -4.26 -3.20 7.22
N PHE A 184 -5.23 -2.29 7.17
CA PHE A 184 -5.63 -1.51 8.35
C PHE A 184 -6.37 -2.36 9.39
N ASP A 185 -7.19 -3.33 8.98
CA ASP A 185 -7.80 -4.28 9.91
C ASP A 185 -6.73 -5.13 10.60
N TYR A 186 -5.67 -5.53 9.89
CA TYR A 186 -4.52 -6.19 10.51
C TYR A 186 -3.82 -5.30 11.54
N LEU A 187 -3.54 -4.03 11.21
CA LEU A 187 -2.92 -3.10 12.16
C LEU A 187 -3.82 -2.87 13.38
N ARG A 188 -5.13 -2.70 13.18
CA ARG A 188 -6.13 -2.55 14.27
C ARG A 188 -6.19 -3.79 15.15
N ASP A 189 -6.21 -4.99 14.56
CA ASP A 189 -6.23 -6.26 15.30
C ASP A 189 -5.01 -6.45 16.20
N ASN A 190 -3.86 -5.83 15.89
CA ASN A 190 -2.67 -5.89 16.74
C ASN A 190 -2.63 -4.81 17.84
N MET A 191 -3.61 -3.90 17.85
CA MET A 191 -3.79 -2.85 18.88
C MET A 191 -5.01 -3.10 19.79
N VAL A 192 -5.70 -4.23 19.66
CA VAL A 192 -6.85 -4.55 20.52
C VAL A 192 -6.42 -4.99 21.91
N TRP A 193 -7.33 -4.84 22.88
CA TRP A 193 -7.12 -5.17 24.30
C TRP A 193 -7.69 -6.54 24.68
N SER A 194 -8.39 -7.18 23.75
CA SER A 194 -9.08 -8.45 23.96
C SER A 194 -9.23 -9.22 22.65
N LEU A 195 -9.20 -10.55 22.71
CA LEU A 195 -9.28 -11.40 21.51
C LEU A 195 -10.61 -11.27 20.77
N ASP A 196 -11.71 -11.00 21.49
CA ASP A 196 -13.03 -10.86 20.88
C ASP A 196 -13.18 -9.59 20.03
N GLN A 197 -12.31 -8.60 20.22
CA GLN A 197 -12.27 -7.39 19.40
C GLN A 197 -11.57 -7.59 18.05
N LYS A 198 -10.81 -8.67 17.88
CA LYS A 198 -10.19 -8.98 16.58
C LYS A 198 -11.26 -9.29 15.55
N VAL A 199 -11.09 -8.73 14.35
CA VAL A 199 -12.02 -8.93 13.24
C VAL A 199 -11.50 -9.97 12.25
N GLN A 200 -10.19 -10.08 12.04
CA GLN A 200 -9.58 -11.06 11.15
C GLN A 200 -9.39 -12.43 11.84
N ARG A 201 -9.25 -13.48 11.02
CA ARG A 201 -9.07 -14.87 11.49
C ARG A 201 -7.83 -15.56 10.93
N GLY A 202 -6.83 -14.78 10.49
CA GLY A 202 -5.58 -15.28 9.93
C GLY A 202 -5.40 -14.98 8.43
N HIS A 203 -4.29 -15.46 7.86
CA HIS A 203 -3.86 -15.17 6.49
C HIS A 203 -3.56 -16.48 5.74
N ALA A 204 -4.62 -17.19 5.30
CA ALA A 204 -4.46 -18.50 4.67
C ALA A 204 -4.15 -18.40 3.17
N TYR A 205 -5.07 -17.84 2.39
CA TYR A 205 -4.90 -17.67 0.94
C TYR A 205 -5.39 -16.30 0.48
N CYS A 206 -4.58 -15.63 -0.33
CA CYS A 206 -4.91 -14.34 -0.94
C CYS A 206 -4.81 -14.40 -2.46
N ILE A 207 -5.83 -13.88 -3.15
CA ILE A 207 -5.75 -13.54 -4.57
C ILE A 207 -5.88 -12.03 -4.72
N ILE A 208 -4.86 -11.42 -5.31
CA ILE A 208 -4.86 -9.99 -5.62
C ILE A 208 -5.26 -9.79 -7.09
N ASP A 209 -6.42 -9.18 -7.33
CA ASP A 209 -6.74 -8.63 -8.65
C ASP A 209 -5.93 -7.38 -8.91
N GLU A 210 -5.48 -7.21 -10.15
CA GLU A 210 -4.65 -6.09 -10.56
C GLU A 210 -3.37 -5.97 -9.70
N ILE A 211 -2.73 -7.12 -9.46
CA ILE A 211 -1.60 -7.26 -8.54
C ILE A 211 -0.43 -6.32 -8.82
N ASP A 212 -0.20 -5.97 -10.08
CA ASP A 212 0.82 -5.01 -10.48
C ASP A 212 0.53 -3.61 -9.93
N SER A 213 -0.73 -3.18 -9.88
CA SER A 213 -1.00 -1.87 -9.27
C SER A 213 -0.88 -1.89 -7.76
N ILE A 214 -1.30 -2.97 -7.11
CA ILE A 214 -1.24 -3.03 -5.64
C ILE A 214 0.20 -3.21 -5.16
N LEU A 215 0.95 -4.16 -5.73
CA LEU A 215 2.28 -4.55 -5.25
C LEU A 215 3.43 -3.77 -5.88
N ILE A 216 3.19 -2.98 -6.94
CA ILE A 216 4.22 -2.17 -7.62
C ILE A 216 3.86 -0.68 -7.55
N ASP A 217 2.65 -0.28 -7.96
CA ASP A 217 2.28 1.14 -8.02
C ASP A 217 1.93 1.73 -6.64
N GLU A 218 1.18 1.00 -5.81
CA GLU A 218 0.74 1.44 -4.47
C GLU A 218 1.74 1.09 -3.38
N ALA A 219 2.57 0.07 -3.58
CA ALA A 219 3.61 -0.39 -2.64
C ALA A 219 4.81 0.58 -2.47
N ARG A 220 4.61 1.86 -2.82
CA ARG A 220 5.56 2.97 -2.61
C ARG A 220 5.42 3.62 -1.24
N THR A 221 4.27 3.47 -0.58
CA THR A 221 3.99 4.05 0.74
C THR A 221 3.50 2.96 1.68
N PRO A 222 3.99 2.90 2.93
CA PRO A 222 3.50 1.95 3.92
C PRO A 222 2.09 2.34 4.41
N LEU A 223 1.38 1.39 4.99
CA LEU A 223 0.18 1.65 5.77
C LEU A 223 0.59 2.14 7.15
N ILE A 224 0.07 3.29 7.57
CA ILE A 224 0.41 3.92 8.84
C ILE A 224 -0.89 4.27 9.55
N ILE A 225 -1.04 3.82 10.80
CA ILE A 225 -2.02 4.37 11.73
C ILE A 225 -1.29 5.39 12.60
N SER A 226 -1.77 6.63 12.57
CA SER A 226 -1.26 7.67 13.45
C SER A 226 -2.28 8.02 14.52
N GLY A 227 -1.79 8.28 15.73
CA GLY A 227 -2.60 8.69 16.87
C GLY A 227 -2.11 10.02 17.46
N PRO A 228 -2.92 10.68 18.29
CA PRO A 228 -2.47 11.87 19.00
C PRO A 228 -1.30 11.52 19.90
N ALA A 229 -0.19 12.26 19.78
CA ALA A 229 0.94 12.18 20.68
C ALA A 229 0.73 13.06 21.92
N ASP A 230 1.54 12.83 22.94
CA ASP A 230 1.64 13.74 24.09
C ASP A 230 2.19 15.11 23.68
N ASP A 231 1.83 16.11 24.47
CA ASP A 231 1.83 17.51 24.07
C ASP A 231 3.23 18.16 24.15
N ASP A 232 4.09 17.93 23.14
CA ASP A 232 5.37 18.66 22.98
C ASP A 232 5.18 20.11 22.50
N THR A 233 3.94 20.56 22.37
CA THR A 233 3.54 21.95 22.05
C THR A 233 4.27 22.96 22.92
N TYR A 234 4.57 22.64 24.19
CA TYR A 234 5.39 23.49 25.04
C TYR A 234 6.83 23.62 24.53
N LYS A 235 7.51 22.49 24.26
CA LYS A 235 8.90 22.48 23.77
C LYS A 235 9.02 23.20 22.42
N VAL A 236 8.12 22.90 21.47
CA VAL A 236 8.12 23.55 20.15
C VAL A 236 7.92 25.06 20.27
N ASN A 237 7.00 25.51 21.14
CA ASN A 237 6.80 26.94 21.38
C ASN A 237 8.03 27.61 22.00
N GLU A 238 8.67 27.00 22.99
CA GLU A 238 9.87 27.55 23.60
C GLU A 238 11.04 27.58 22.62
N VAL A 239 11.29 26.48 21.90
CA VAL A 239 12.35 26.42 20.87
C VAL A 239 12.11 27.46 19.78
N ASN A 240 10.89 27.61 19.28
CA ASN A 240 10.60 28.59 18.25
C ASN A 240 10.84 30.04 18.73
N ARG A 241 10.61 30.34 20.03
CA ARG A 241 11.00 31.63 20.61
C ARG A 241 12.52 31.78 20.73
N LEU A 242 13.24 30.73 21.13
CA LEU A 242 14.70 30.73 21.24
C LEU A 242 15.38 30.85 19.88
N ALA A 243 14.82 30.23 18.84
CA ALA A 243 15.34 30.29 17.48
C ALA A 243 15.43 31.73 16.94
N MET A 244 14.56 32.64 17.41
CA MET A 244 14.62 34.07 17.05
C MET A 244 15.89 34.79 17.54
N SER A 245 16.60 34.22 18.52
CA SER A 245 17.88 34.77 18.99
C SER A 245 19.11 34.28 18.22
N LEU A 246 18.91 33.32 17.31
CA LEU A 246 19.98 32.85 16.44
C LEU A 246 20.20 33.83 15.29
N VAL A 247 21.45 33.98 14.88
CA VAL A 247 21.90 34.93 13.86
C VAL A 247 22.38 34.17 12.63
N GLU A 248 21.87 34.54 11.46
CA GLU A 248 22.36 33.99 10.18
C GLU A 248 23.82 34.43 9.93
N VAL A 249 24.65 33.51 9.46
CA VAL A 249 26.04 33.79 9.10
C VAL A 249 26.10 34.88 8.03
N LYS A 250 26.95 35.90 8.24
CA LYS A 250 27.11 36.99 7.27
C LYS A 250 27.64 36.45 5.93
N LYS A 251 26.89 36.65 4.86
CA LYS A 251 27.31 36.38 3.47
C LYS A 251 28.37 37.39 3.04
N ASN A 252 29.28 36.98 2.17
CA ASN A 252 30.24 37.89 1.56
C ASN A 252 29.48 38.93 0.69
N PRO A 253 29.64 40.25 0.92
CA PRO A 253 28.91 41.28 0.19
C PRO A 253 29.16 41.28 -1.33
N GLU A 254 30.31 40.79 -1.78
CA GLU A 254 30.70 40.81 -3.20
C GLU A 254 30.22 39.59 -3.98
N THR A 255 30.15 38.42 -3.34
CA THR A 255 29.77 37.15 -4.00
C THR A 255 28.36 36.68 -3.64
N GLY A 256 27.79 37.14 -2.52
CA GLY A 256 26.51 36.67 -2.00
C GLY A 256 26.56 35.25 -1.42
N GLU A 257 27.75 34.66 -1.29
CA GLU A 257 27.95 33.30 -0.78
C GLU A 257 28.38 33.31 0.70
N TYR A 258 28.11 32.22 1.43
CA TYR A 258 28.61 32.05 2.79
C TYR A 258 30.12 31.82 2.80
N PRO A 259 30.82 32.24 3.87
CA PRO A 259 32.24 31.93 4.02
C PRO A 259 32.49 30.42 4.11
N ASP A 260 33.65 30.01 3.62
CA ASP A 260 34.05 28.61 3.47
C ASP A 260 35.02 28.19 4.57
N GLU A 261 34.52 27.40 5.51
CA GLU A 261 35.28 26.88 6.65
C GLU A 261 36.44 25.97 6.19
N SER A 262 36.29 25.29 5.05
CA SER A 262 37.35 24.44 4.48
C SER A 262 38.55 25.23 3.95
N LYS A 263 38.37 26.54 3.74
CA LYS A 263 39.43 27.49 3.34
C LYS A 263 39.97 28.30 4.53
N GLY A 264 39.51 28.03 5.75
CA GLY A 264 39.95 28.70 6.98
C GLY A 264 39.29 30.05 7.23
N GLU A 265 38.14 30.34 6.60
CA GLU A 265 37.37 31.56 6.82
C GLU A 265 36.53 31.48 8.09
N VAL A 266 36.45 32.58 8.85
CA VAL A 266 35.70 32.64 10.12
C VAL A 266 34.20 32.77 9.85
N LEU A 267 33.41 31.87 10.43
CA LEU A 267 31.96 31.89 10.35
C LEU A 267 31.37 32.71 11.51
N GLU A 268 31.11 33.99 11.29
CA GLU A 268 30.37 34.81 12.27
C GLU A 268 28.85 34.59 12.12
N GLY A 269 28.30 33.69 12.93
CA GLY A 269 26.85 33.42 13.02
C GLY A 269 26.52 31.98 13.39
N ASP A 270 25.25 31.73 13.69
CA ASP A 270 24.73 30.46 14.22
C ASP A 270 24.31 29.47 13.13
N PHE A 271 23.83 29.94 11.98
CA PHE A 271 23.34 29.06 10.91
C PHE A 271 23.48 29.64 9.49
N LYS A 272 23.47 28.74 8.50
CA LYS A 272 23.47 29.00 7.06
C LYS A 272 22.15 28.51 6.45
N ILE A 273 21.66 29.19 5.42
CA ILE A 273 20.42 28.86 4.70
C ILE A 273 20.73 28.59 3.23
N ASP A 274 20.24 27.46 2.72
CA ASP A 274 20.16 27.24 1.27
C ASP A 274 18.70 27.44 0.82
N GLU A 275 18.44 28.60 0.20
CA GLU A 275 17.12 28.97 -0.33
C GLU A 275 16.65 28.04 -1.45
N LYS A 276 17.55 27.52 -2.29
CA LYS A 276 17.17 26.67 -3.43
C LYS A 276 16.71 25.30 -2.98
N SER A 277 17.36 24.73 -1.97
CA SER A 277 16.99 23.42 -1.42
C SER A 277 16.07 23.53 -0.18
N LYS A 278 15.73 24.75 0.26
CA LYS A 278 15.00 25.05 1.50
C LYS A 278 15.57 24.32 2.72
N ARG A 279 16.91 24.35 2.87
CA ARG A 279 17.66 23.70 3.96
C ARG A 279 18.33 24.73 4.89
N VAL A 280 18.50 24.33 6.14
CA VAL A 280 19.24 25.08 7.17
C VAL A 280 20.36 24.20 7.70
N MET A 281 21.54 24.78 7.90
CA MET A 281 22.70 24.10 8.47
C MET A 281 23.27 24.95 9.61
N PHE A 282 23.40 24.38 10.81
CA PHE A 282 24.00 25.09 11.95
C PHE A 282 25.53 25.05 11.88
N THR A 283 26.17 26.13 12.33
CA THR A 283 27.63 26.17 12.54
C THR A 283 27.98 25.51 13.88
N SER A 284 29.26 25.17 14.08
CA SER A 284 29.74 24.66 15.37
C SER A 284 29.46 25.64 16.52
N GLU A 285 29.63 26.95 16.28
CA GLU A 285 29.29 27.99 17.26
C GLU A 285 27.78 28.08 17.50
N GLY A 286 26.97 27.94 16.44
CA GLY A 286 25.51 27.91 16.55
C GLY A 286 24.99 26.74 17.37
N MET A 287 25.59 25.54 17.22
CA MET A 287 25.24 24.39 18.06
C MET A 287 25.56 24.65 19.54
N ASN A 288 26.71 25.24 19.85
CA ASN A 288 27.07 25.62 21.22
C ASN A 288 26.14 26.71 21.78
N HIS A 289 25.69 27.64 20.94
CA HIS A 289 24.75 28.68 21.32
C HIS A 289 23.37 28.09 21.63
N ILE A 290 22.87 27.17 20.80
CA ILE A 290 21.64 26.41 21.02
C ILE A 290 21.70 25.65 22.35
N GLU A 291 22.79 24.92 22.60
CA GLU A 291 23.01 24.17 23.85
C GLU A 291 22.93 25.10 25.07
N SER A 292 23.60 26.26 25.02
CA SER A 292 23.55 27.26 26.10
C SER A 292 22.15 27.81 26.34
N LEU A 293 21.38 28.07 25.27
CA LEU A 293 20.00 28.57 25.36
C LEU A 293 19.08 27.55 26.02
N LEU A 294 19.21 26.28 25.64
CA LEU A 294 18.43 25.17 26.18
C LEU A 294 18.76 24.93 27.67
N GLN A 295 20.05 24.91 28.04
CA GLN A 295 20.48 24.75 29.43
C GLN A 295 20.01 25.91 30.32
N LYS A 296 20.13 27.16 29.85
CA LYS A 296 19.64 28.34 30.60
C LYS A 296 18.14 28.30 30.88
N ARG A 297 17.37 27.68 30.00
CA ARG A 297 15.91 27.50 30.15
C ARG A 297 15.54 26.23 30.90
N GLY A 298 16.52 25.39 31.26
CA GLY A 298 16.28 24.11 31.92
C GLY A 298 15.59 23.07 31.04
N LEU A 299 15.67 23.21 29.71
CA LEU A 299 15.04 22.30 28.75
C LEU A 299 15.85 21.02 28.52
N ILE A 300 17.17 21.08 28.72
CA ILE A 300 18.08 19.93 28.65
C ILE A 300 18.97 19.86 29.89
N LYS A 301 19.45 18.66 30.21
CA LYS A 301 20.56 18.40 31.12
C LYS A 301 21.68 17.75 30.31
N GLY A 302 22.94 18.03 30.64
CA GLY A 302 24.07 17.48 29.89
C GLY A 302 24.27 18.16 28.53
N SER A 303 24.87 17.44 27.59
CA SER A 303 25.21 17.98 26.28
C SER A 303 24.08 17.85 25.24
N LEU A 304 24.03 18.78 24.28
CA LEU A 304 23.11 18.72 23.12
C LEU A 304 23.32 17.45 22.26
N PHE A 305 24.52 16.86 22.29
CA PHE A 305 24.86 15.68 21.50
C PHE A 305 24.52 14.35 22.19
N GLU A 306 23.92 14.39 23.39
CA GLU A 306 23.41 13.19 24.04
C GLU A 306 22.14 12.69 23.34
N PRO A 307 21.93 11.36 23.21
CA PRO A 307 20.78 10.80 22.48
C PRO A 307 19.42 11.35 22.93
N GLU A 308 19.27 11.60 24.24
CA GLU A 308 18.06 12.13 24.87
C GLU A 308 17.73 13.58 24.47
N ASN A 309 18.73 14.35 24.04
CA ASN A 309 18.59 15.78 23.71
C ASN A 309 18.57 16.06 22.20
N PHE A 310 18.78 15.02 21.37
CA PHE A 310 18.94 15.17 19.91
C PHE A 310 17.71 15.77 19.22
N GLU A 311 16.51 15.53 19.78
CA GLU A 311 15.25 16.06 19.27
C GLU A 311 15.22 17.60 19.21
N PHE A 312 15.92 18.29 20.12
CA PHE A 312 16.00 19.75 20.10
C PHE A 312 16.72 20.30 18.87
N VAL A 313 17.72 19.58 18.33
CA VAL A 313 18.39 19.97 17.08
C VAL A 313 17.37 19.99 15.93
N HIS A 314 16.50 18.98 15.88
CA HIS A 314 15.41 18.92 14.91
C HIS A 314 14.43 20.09 15.11
N TYR A 315 13.97 20.35 16.34
CA TYR A 315 13.08 21.48 16.63
C TYR A 315 13.67 22.84 16.23
N PHE A 316 14.95 23.09 16.52
CA PHE A 316 15.63 24.32 16.08
C PHE A 316 15.74 24.39 14.55
N THR A 317 16.04 23.26 13.90
CA THR A 317 16.09 23.19 12.43
C THR A 317 14.75 23.63 11.82
N GLN A 318 13.64 23.06 12.31
CA GLN A 318 12.31 23.39 11.77
C GLN A 318 11.88 24.81 12.13
N ALA A 319 12.20 25.31 13.33
CA ALA A 319 11.91 26.68 13.74
C ALA A 319 12.62 27.70 12.83
N VAL A 320 13.93 27.52 12.58
CA VAL A 320 14.68 28.42 11.69
C VAL A 320 14.18 28.32 10.25
N ARG A 321 13.87 27.11 9.76
CA ARG A 321 13.25 26.92 8.44
C ARG A 321 11.92 27.66 8.34
N ALA A 322 11.01 27.47 9.30
CA ALA A 322 9.73 28.15 9.32
C ALA A 322 9.90 29.67 9.34
N GLN A 323 10.87 30.20 10.10
CA GLN A 323 11.10 31.63 10.24
C GLN A 323 11.67 32.28 8.97
N HIS A 324 12.65 31.65 8.32
CA HIS A 324 13.41 32.27 7.23
C HIS A 324 13.07 31.79 5.82
N LEU A 325 12.58 30.55 5.66
CA LEU A 325 12.35 29.94 4.35
C LEU A 325 10.87 29.85 3.94
N PHE A 326 9.95 30.02 4.89
CA PHE A 326 8.51 29.92 4.64
C PHE A 326 7.83 31.24 5.01
N ASN A 327 7.28 31.90 4.00
CA ASN A 327 6.69 33.22 4.09
C ASN A 327 5.16 33.15 4.07
N LYS A 328 4.55 33.94 4.94
CA LYS A 328 3.11 34.16 4.97
C LYS A 328 2.66 34.86 3.68
N ASP A 329 1.51 34.45 3.17
CA ASP A 329 0.88 34.91 1.92
C ASP A 329 1.65 34.52 0.63
N VAL A 330 2.71 33.72 0.74
CA VAL A 330 3.46 33.15 -0.39
C VAL A 330 3.45 31.62 -0.32
N ASP A 331 4.00 31.05 0.76
CA ASP A 331 4.08 29.60 0.96
C ASP A 331 2.85 29.08 1.73
N TYR A 332 2.27 29.89 2.61
CA TYR A 332 1.07 29.54 3.39
C TYR A 332 0.25 30.78 3.72
N VAL A 333 -1.04 30.60 3.99
CA VAL A 333 -1.94 31.62 4.56
C VAL A 333 -2.48 31.16 5.90
N VAL A 334 -2.88 32.12 6.74
CA VAL A 334 -3.56 31.83 8.01
C VAL A 334 -5.02 32.20 7.87
N GLN A 335 -5.91 31.20 7.94
CA GLN A 335 -7.37 31.39 7.89
C GLN A 335 -8.02 30.54 8.98
N GLU A 336 -9.06 31.08 9.63
CA GLU A 336 -9.80 30.37 10.69
C GLU A 336 -8.91 29.82 11.83
N ASN A 337 -7.84 30.54 12.19
CA ASN A 337 -6.82 30.07 13.15
C ASN A 337 -6.15 28.75 12.74
N GLN A 338 -6.00 28.48 11.44
CA GLN A 338 -5.23 27.36 10.90
C GLN A 338 -4.28 27.82 9.80
N VAL A 339 -3.13 27.15 9.70
CA VAL A 339 -2.17 27.34 8.61
C VAL A 339 -2.64 26.52 7.41
N GLN A 340 -2.86 27.17 6.27
CA GLN A 340 -3.23 26.51 5.01
C GLN A 340 -2.15 26.75 3.98
N ILE A 341 -1.67 25.68 3.36
CA ILE A 341 -0.57 25.73 2.39
C ILE A 341 -1.04 26.38 1.08
N VAL A 342 -0.21 27.24 0.50
CA VAL A 342 -0.43 27.81 -0.82
C VAL A 342 0.45 27.07 -1.82
N ASP A 343 -0.14 26.65 -2.93
CA ASP A 343 0.59 26.06 -4.04
C ASP A 343 1.43 27.13 -4.74
N GLU A 344 2.76 26.95 -4.78
CA GLU A 344 3.73 27.92 -5.31
C GLU A 344 3.52 28.25 -6.80
N PHE A 345 2.91 27.35 -7.59
CA PHE A 345 2.73 27.53 -9.03
C PHE A 345 1.38 28.14 -9.38
N THR A 346 0.34 27.82 -8.61
CA THR A 346 -1.05 28.19 -8.94
C THR A 346 -1.63 29.24 -8.01
N GLY A 347 -0.99 29.51 -6.86
CA GLY A 347 -1.49 30.41 -5.82
C GLY A 347 -2.77 29.91 -5.13
N ARG A 348 -3.15 28.64 -5.33
CA ARG A 348 -4.34 28.04 -4.74
C ARG A 348 -4.08 27.54 -3.33
N ILE A 349 -5.09 27.63 -2.48
CA ILE A 349 -5.03 27.13 -1.11
C ILE A 349 -5.31 25.62 -1.10
N LEU A 350 -4.40 24.85 -0.52
CA LEU A 350 -4.46 23.39 -0.42
C LEU A 350 -5.06 22.98 0.94
N HIS A 351 -6.39 22.83 0.99
CA HIS A 351 -7.08 22.41 2.22
C HIS A 351 -6.71 20.97 2.64
N GLY A 352 -6.58 20.76 3.95
CA GLY A 352 -6.32 19.44 4.55
C GLY A 352 -4.88 18.93 4.39
N ARG A 353 -3.97 19.73 3.81
CA ARG A 353 -2.54 19.39 3.70
C ARG A 353 -1.73 20.08 4.80
N ARG A 354 -0.76 19.36 5.35
CA ARG A 354 0.20 19.86 6.35
C ARG A 354 1.62 19.61 5.85
N TYR A 355 2.56 20.43 6.29
CA TYR A 355 3.99 20.18 6.06
C TYR A 355 4.46 19.05 6.97
N SER A 356 5.37 18.19 6.49
CA SER A 356 5.93 17.07 7.25
C SER A 356 7.03 17.53 8.23
N ASP A 357 7.53 16.58 9.02
CA ASP A 357 8.74 16.71 9.84
C ASP A 357 8.71 17.87 10.84
N GLY A 358 7.57 18.13 11.48
CA GLY A 358 7.45 19.20 12.49
C GLY A 358 7.44 20.63 11.94
N LEU A 359 7.56 20.82 10.62
CA LEU A 359 7.60 22.14 10.00
C LEU A 359 6.26 22.87 10.09
N HIS A 360 5.15 22.15 9.98
CA HIS A 360 3.82 22.75 10.06
C HIS A 360 3.56 23.30 11.47
N GLU A 361 3.95 22.53 12.49
CA GLU A 361 3.90 22.91 13.89
C GLU A 361 4.81 24.11 14.17
N ALA A 362 6.00 24.16 13.58
CA ALA A 362 6.89 25.32 13.67
C ALA A 362 6.29 26.58 13.04
N ILE A 363 5.56 26.46 11.92
CA ILE A 363 4.83 27.57 11.29
C ILE A 363 3.63 28.00 12.16
N GLU A 364 2.86 27.04 12.70
CA GLU A 364 1.78 27.32 13.65
C GLU A 364 2.32 28.07 14.88
N ALA A 365 3.46 27.64 15.43
CA ALA A 365 4.16 28.30 16.52
C ALA A 365 4.66 29.70 16.14
N LYS A 366 5.20 29.87 14.92
CA LYS A 366 5.71 31.16 14.38
C LYS A 366 4.58 32.18 14.32
N GLU A 367 3.42 31.77 13.84
CA GLU A 367 2.22 32.60 13.72
C GLU A 367 1.44 32.74 15.04
N ARG A 368 1.93 32.14 16.13
CA ARG A 368 1.29 32.13 17.46
C ARG A 368 -0.13 31.53 17.45
N ILE A 369 -0.33 30.54 16.59
CA ILE A 369 -1.56 29.76 16.48
C ILE A 369 -1.46 28.56 17.42
N LYS A 370 -2.61 28.03 17.86
CA LYS A 370 -2.64 26.79 18.62
C LYS A 370 -2.04 25.67 17.77
N ILE A 371 -0.88 25.16 18.18
CA ILE A 371 -0.22 24.02 17.54
C ILE A 371 -1.17 22.83 17.66
N ALA A 372 -1.50 22.20 16.54
CA ALA A 372 -2.26 20.97 16.60
C ALA A 372 -1.35 19.87 17.14
N ARG A 373 -1.87 18.99 18.00
CA ARG A 373 -1.09 17.90 18.59
C ARG A 373 -0.35 17.11 17.50
N ARG A 374 0.93 16.81 17.75
CA ARG A 374 1.72 15.95 16.88
C ARG A 374 1.00 14.61 16.78
N ASN A 375 1.04 14.02 15.59
CA ASN A 375 0.59 12.65 15.40
C ASN A 375 1.81 11.73 15.51
N ARG A 376 1.72 10.71 16.36
CA ARG A 376 2.72 9.63 16.48
C ARG A 376 2.28 8.44 15.64
N THR A 377 3.23 7.74 15.02
CA THR A 377 2.97 6.47 14.34
C THR A 377 2.66 5.39 15.38
N LEU A 378 1.41 4.93 15.42
CA LEU A 378 0.98 3.88 16.34
C LEU A 378 1.31 2.48 15.83
N ALA A 379 1.07 2.28 14.54
CA ALA A 379 1.32 1.01 13.88
C ALA A 379 1.64 1.26 12.41
N THR A 380 2.55 0.49 11.85
CA THR A 380 2.96 0.59 10.45
C THR A 380 3.25 -0.77 9.87
N ILE A 381 2.92 -0.98 8.60
CA ILE A 381 3.33 -2.16 7.82
C ILE A 381 3.40 -1.80 6.34
N THR A 382 4.38 -2.34 5.63
CA THR A 382 4.44 -2.25 4.17
C THR A 382 3.50 -3.26 3.52
N PHE A 383 2.95 -2.97 2.33
CA PHE A 383 2.15 -3.96 1.60
C PHE A 383 2.95 -5.24 1.35
N GLN A 384 4.24 -5.11 1.07
CA GLN A 384 5.18 -6.20 0.91
C GLN A 384 5.12 -7.18 2.08
N ASN A 385 5.38 -6.69 3.29
CA ASN A 385 5.40 -7.53 4.48
C ASN A 385 4.02 -7.98 4.91
N TYR A 386 2.97 -7.17 4.68
CA TYR A 386 1.59 -7.61 4.90
C TYR A 386 1.23 -8.83 4.04
N PHE A 387 1.54 -8.81 2.74
CA PHE A 387 1.22 -9.92 1.85
C PHE A 387 2.08 -11.17 2.06
N ARG A 388 3.30 -11.00 2.61
CA ARG A 388 4.14 -12.12 3.05
C ARG A 388 3.55 -12.89 4.23
N LEU A 389 2.56 -12.35 4.96
CA LEU A 389 1.88 -13.08 6.04
C LEU A 389 1.03 -14.24 5.53
N TYR A 390 0.61 -14.23 4.26
CA TYR A 390 -0.26 -15.27 3.72
C TYR A 390 0.51 -16.57 3.46
N LYS A 391 -0.05 -17.70 3.90
CA LYS A 391 0.53 -19.04 3.61
C LYS A 391 0.63 -19.28 2.10
N LYS A 392 -0.34 -18.77 1.34
CA LYS A 392 -0.33 -18.79 -0.12
C LYS A 392 -0.81 -17.46 -0.69
N LEU A 393 -0.05 -16.92 -1.63
CA LEU A 393 -0.33 -15.65 -2.30
C LEU A 393 -0.39 -15.89 -3.81
N ALA A 394 -1.38 -15.32 -4.48
CA ALA A 394 -1.50 -15.35 -5.93
C ALA A 394 -2.04 -14.02 -6.44
N GLY A 395 -1.95 -13.78 -7.75
CA GLY A 395 -2.52 -12.58 -8.32
C GLY A 395 -2.80 -12.67 -9.80
N MET A 396 -3.60 -11.73 -10.30
CA MET A 396 -3.97 -11.67 -11.70
C MET A 396 -3.82 -10.26 -12.24
N THR A 397 -3.33 -10.11 -13.47
CA THR A 397 -3.27 -8.82 -14.15
C THR A 397 -3.16 -9.01 -15.66
N GLY A 398 -3.29 -7.93 -16.44
CA GLY A 398 -3.04 -7.95 -17.89
C GLY A 398 -1.60 -7.74 -18.31
N THR A 399 -0.72 -7.39 -17.36
CA THR A 399 0.60 -6.83 -17.66
C THR A 399 1.62 -7.07 -16.52
N ALA A 400 1.92 -8.33 -16.17
CA ALA A 400 2.89 -8.67 -15.12
C ALA A 400 4.27 -9.08 -15.65
N ASP A 401 4.38 -9.53 -16.91
CA ASP A 401 5.61 -10.11 -17.48
C ASP A 401 6.80 -9.14 -17.44
N THR A 402 6.54 -7.83 -17.49
CA THR A 402 7.60 -6.81 -17.39
C THR A 402 8.23 -6.73 -16.00
N GLU A 403 7.45 -6.99 -14.95
CA GLU A 403 7.88 -6.91 -13.54
C GLU A 403 8.15 -8.29 -12.94
N ALA A 404 8.23 -9.34 -13.75
CA ALA A 404 8.37 -10.71 -13.28
C ALA A 404 9.60 -10.93 -12.38
N GLU A 405 10.70 -10.22 -12.65
CA GLU A 405 11.90 -10.27 -11.81
C GLU A 405 11.68 -9.62 -10.44
N GLU A 406 10.95 -8.51 -10.38
CA GLU A 406 10.59 -7.85 -9.11
C GLU A 406 9.65 -8.73 -8.28
N PHE A 407 8.62 -9.31 -8.91
CA PHE A 407 7.69 -10.22 -8.24
C PHE A 407 8.40 -11.44 -7.64
N ASN A 408 9.33 -12.04 -8.38
CA ASN A 408 10.08 -13.18 -7.90
C ASN A 408 11.02 -12.78 -6.75
N LYS A 409 11.78 -11.69 -6.88
CA LYS A 409 12.74 -11.26 -5.85
C LYS A 409 12.08 -10.80 -4.55
N ILE A 410 10.95 -10.09 -4.63
CA ILE A 410 10.31 -9.49 -3.45
C ILE A 410 9.30 -10.46 -2.82
N TYR A 411 8.48 -11.12 -3.63
CA TYR A 411 7.33 -11.88 -3.17
C TYR A 411 7.46 -13.39 -3.41
N ASN A 412 8.53 -13.86 -4.05
CA ASN A 412 8.68 -15.24 -4.49
C ASN A 412 7.51 -15.72 -5.36
N LEU A 413 6.98 -14.82 -6.21
CA LEU A 413 5.88 -15.09 -7.11
C LEU A 413 6.39 -15.18 -8.55
N ASP A 414 6.12 -16.31 -9.22
CA ASP A 414 6.37 -16.46 -10.64
C ASP A 414 5.22 -15.92 -11.48
N VAL A 415 5.54 -15.32 -12.63
CA VAL A 415 4.55 -14.85 -13.61
C VAL A 415 4.39 -15.87 -14.73
N VAL A 416 3.15 -16.31 -14.96
CA VAL A 416 2.75 -17.20 -16.05
C VAL A 416 1.86 -16.43 -17.02
N VAL A 417 2.29 -16.33 -18.28
CA VAL A 417 1.54 -15.66 -19.33
C VAL A 417 0.59 -16.64 -20.02
N VAL A 418 -0.71 -16.43 -19.83
CA VAL A 418 -1.75 -17.27 -20.43
C VAL A 418 -2.09 -16.75 -21.82
N PRO A 419 -2.20 -17.63 -22.84
CA PRO A 419 -2.62 -17.22 -24.18
C PRO A 419 -4.04 -16.63 -24.18
N THR A 420 -4.32 -15.74 -25.11
CA THR A 420 -5.67 -15.18 -25.28
C THR A 420 -6.62 -16.21 -25.87
N ASN A 421 -7.90 -16.15 -25.50
CA ASN A 421 -8.93 -17.03 -26.06
C ASN A 421 -9.06 -16.87 -27.59
N ARG A 422 -8.88 -15.64 -28.06
CA ARG A 422 -8.87 -15.28 -29.49
C ARG A 422 -7.63 -14.43 -29.81
N PRO A 423 -7.08 -14.52 -31.03
CA PRO A 423 -5.92 -13.71 -31.42
C PRO A 423 -6.24 -12.21 -31.35
N VAL A 424 -5.28 -11.41 -30.85
CA VAL A 424 -5.41 -9.95 -30.81
C VAL A 424 -5.19 -9.39 -32.22
N VAL A 425 -6.16 -8.64 -32.73
CA VAL A 425 -6.13 -8.03 -34.08
C VAL A 425 -6.08 -6.49 -34.04
N ARG A 426 -5.88 -5.91 -32.85
CA ARG A 426 -5.76 -4.46 -32.65
C ARG A 426 -4.57 -3.91 -33.43
N ASN A 427 -4.76 -2.78 -34.11
CA ASN A 427 -3.69 -2.03 -34.75
C ASN A 427 -3.07 -1.04 -33.76
N ASP A 428 -1.87 -1.35 -33.26
CA ASP A 428 -1.08 -0.47 -32.40
C ASP A 428 -0.14 0.40 -33.26
N GLU A 429 -0.48 1.67 -33.42
CA GLU A 429 0.29 2.61 -34.23
C GLU A 429 1.50 3.17 -33.47
N ASN A 430 2.49 3.62 -34.23
CA ASN A 430 3.67 4.29 -33.67
C ASN A 430 3.28 5.63 -33.02
N ASP A 431 4.04 6.02 -32.01
CA ASP A 431 3.85 7.30 -31.33
C ASP A 431 4.06 8.47 -32.30
N LEU A 432 3.20 9.49 -32.20
CA LEU A 432 3.33 10.76 -32.90
C LEU A 432 3.91 11.80 -31.95
N VAL A 433 5.10 12.32 -32.24
CA VAL A 433 5.77 13.28 -31.35
C VAL A 433 5.76 14.68 -31.95
N TYR A 434 5.37 15.68 -31.17
CA TYR A 434 5.28 17.08 -31.54
C TYR A 434 6.31 17.93 -30.79
N LEU A 435 6.62 19.10 -31.33
CA LEU A 435 7.60 20.00 -30.73
C LEU A 435 7.07 20.62 -29.43
N ASN A 436 5.80 21.02 -29.44
CA ASN A 436 5.14 21.74 -28.36
C ASN A 436 3.81 21.08 -27.97
N GLU A 437 3.39 21.33 -26.73
CA GLU A 437 2.14 20.76 -26.20
C GLU A 437 0.90 21.25 -26.97
N SER A 438 0.87 22.50 -27.43
CA SER A 438 -0.27 23.04 -28.19
C SER A 438 -0.51 22.27 -29.50
N GLU A 439 0.56 22.00 -30.25
CA GLU A 439 0.49 21.27 -31.53
C GLU A 439 0.01 19.84 -31.32
N LYS A 440 0.47 19.20 -30.24
CA LYS A 440 0.00 17.88 -29.80
C LYS A 440 -1.51 17.88 -29.58
N PHE A 441 -2.04 18.84 -28.81
CA PHE A 441 -3.47 18.92 -28.52
C PHE A 441 -4.33 19.23 -29.76
N ASP A 442 -3.84 20.08 -30.67
CA ASP A 442 -4.51 20.33 -31.94
C ASP A 442 -4.57 19.07 -32.82
N ALA A 443 -3.49 18.28 -32.85
CA ALA A 443 -3.46 17.00 -33.54
C ALA A 443 -4.41 15.96 -32.93
N ILE A 444 -4.44 15.85 -31.59
CA ILE A 444 -5.40 15.00 -30.86
C ILE A 444 -6.84 15.39 -31.21
N LEU A 445 -7.15 16.69 -31.21
CA LEU A 445 -8.49 17.19 -31.54
C LEU A 445 -8.90 16.83 -32.97
N ASN A 446 -7.99 16.99 -33.94
CA ASN A 446 -8.23 16.63 -35.34
C ASN A 446 -8.47 15.12 -35.51
N GLU A 447 -7.71 14.31 -34.78
CA GLU A 447 -7.88 12.85 -34.79
C GLU A 447 -9.24 12.44 -34.21
N ILE A 448 -9.61 13.03 -33.06
CA ILE A 448 -10.91 12.79 -32.43
C ILE A 448 -12.05 13.18 -33.37
N ASN A 449 -11.98 14.35 -34.00
CA ASN A 449 -13.00 14.81 -34.93
C ASN A 449 -13.15 13.86 -36.13
N THR A 450 -12.03 13.41 -36.70
CA THR A 450 -12.03 12.48 -37.84
C THR A 450 -12.70 11.15 -37.51
N MET A 451 -12.41 10.58 -36.33
CA MET A 451 -13.00 9.31 -35.91
C MET A 451 -14.45 9.46 -35.43
N HIS A 452 -14.77 10.58 -34.77
CA HIS A 452 -16.12 10.89 -34.33
C HIS A 452 -17.07 11.09 -35.52
N LEU A 453 -16.63 11.74 -36.60
CA LEU A 453 -17.40 11.89 -37.84
C LEU A 453 -17.71 10.55 -38.53
N LYS A 454 -16.82 9.55 -38.39
CA LYS A 454 -17.06 8.18 -38.85
C LYS A 454 -18.04 7.42 -37.92
N GLY A 455 -18.27 7.91 -36.70
CA GLY A 455 -19.05 7.25 -35.67
C GLY A 455 -18.27 6.24 -34.83
N GLN A 456 -16.94 6.18 -34.96
CA GLN A 456 -16.11 5.26 -34.19
C GLN A 456 -16.04 5.70 -32.71
N PRO A 457 -16.20 4.79 -31.72
CA PRO A 457 -16.03 5.14 -30.31
C PRO A 457 -14.56 5.42 -29.97
N ILE A 458 -14.34 6.39 -29.07
CA ILE A 458 -13.01 6.91 -28.72
C ILE A 458 -12.84 6.96 -27.20
N LEU A 459 -11.74 6.39 -26.71
CA LEU A 459 -11.25 6.54 -25.35
C LEU A 459 -9.94 7.33 -25.36
N VAL A 460 -9.92 8.48 -24.71
CA VAL A 460 -8.73 9.33 -24.57
C VAL A 460 -8.17 9.21 -23.17
N GLY A 461 -6.94 8.73 -23.03
CA GLY A 461 -6.24 8.63 -21.75
C GLY A 461 -5.29 9.80 -21.54
N THR A 462 -5.47 10.54 -20.45
CA THR A 462 -4.57 11.62 -20.02
C THR A 462 -3.83 11.24 -18.74
N VAL A 463 -2.78 11.98 -18.36
CA VAL A 463 -2.03 11.69 -17.11
C VAL A 463 -2.49 12.52 -15.91
N SER A 464 -3.20 13.63 -16.12
CA SER A 464 -3.63 14.55 -15.06
C SER A 464 -5.03 15.12 -15.30
N ILE A 465 -5.70 15.48 -14.20
CA ILE A 465 -7.05 16.07 -14.24
C ILE A 465 -7.03 17.39 -15.02
N GLU A 466 -5.98 18.20 -14.85
CA GLU A 466 -5.82 19.47 -15.57
C GLU A 466 -5.83 19.27 -17.09
N LYS A 467 -5.09 18.27 -17.58
CA LYS A 467 -5.03 17.94 -19.02
C LYS A 467 -6.38 17.41 -19.53
N SER A 468 -7.10 16.63 -18.71
CA SER A 468 -8.48 16.20 -19.02
C SER A 468 -9.44 17.38 -19.16
N GLU A 469 -9.41 18.34 -18.24
CA GLU A 469 -10.26 19.54 -18.28
C GLU A 469 -9.91 20.46 -19.45
N LYS A 470 -8.61 20.60 -19.75
CA LYS A 470 -8.11 21.33 -20.94
C LYS A 470 -8.67 20.72 -22.23
N LEU A 471 -8.52 19.41 -22.41
CA LEU A 471 -9.05 18.70 -23.58
C LEU A 471 -10.58 18.77 -23.65
N SER A 472 -11.27 18.59 -22.52
CA SER A 472 -12.72 18.74 -22.41
C SER A 472 -13.19 20.11 -22.92
N THR A 473 -12.54 21.18 -22.46
CA THR A 473 -12.83 22.55 -22.92
C THR A 473 -12.64 22.70 -24.44
N MET A 474 -11.58 22.10 -25.01
CA MET A 474 -11.34 22.11 -26.45
C MET A 474 -12.42 21.35 -27.23
N LEU A 475 -12.86 20.20 -26.74
CA LEU A 475 -13.91 19.40 -27.37
C LEU A 475 -15.28 20.10 -27.31
N LEU A 476 -15.61 20.74 -26.18
CA LEU A 476 -16.84 21.55 -26.05
C LEU A 476 -16.88 22.69 -27.07
N ARG A 477 -15.75 23.39 -27.27
CA ARG A 477 -15.64 24.48 -28.27
C ARG A 477 -15.86 23.99 -29.71
N ASN A 478 -15.58 22.71 -29.98
CA ASN A 478 -15.78 22.08 -31.28
C ASN A 478 -17.11 21.32 -31.39
N GLY A 479 -18.00 21.44 -30.40
CA GLY A 479 -19.33 20.83 -30.43
C GLY A 479 -19.36 19.31 -30.24
N ILE A 480 -18.25 18.70 -29.77
CA ILE A 480 -18.16 17.26 -29.54
C ILE A 480 -18.63 16.94 -28.12
N LYS A 481 -19.74 16.20 -28.01
CA LYS A 481 -20.21 15.67 -26.73
C LYS A 481 -19.26 14.58 -26.25
N HIS A 482 -18.88 14.66 -24.98
CA HIS A 482 -17.97 13.71 -24.37
C HIS A 482 -18.23 13.61 -22.86
N GLU A 483 -17.70 12.55 -22.26
CA GLU A 483 -17.73 12.33 -20.82
C GLU A 483 -16.31 12.34 -20.25
N VAL A 484 -16.14 12.82 -19.02
CA VAL A 484 -14.84 12.94 -18.33
C VAL A 484 -14.84 12.11 -17.06
N LEU A 485 -13.78 11.31 -16.87
CA LEU A 485 -13.59 10.43 -15.73
C LEU A 485 -12.33 10.86 -14.96
N ASN A 486 -12.51 11.22 -13.70
CA ASN A 486 -11.46 11.83 -12.87
C ASN A 486 -11.11 10.99 -11.62
N ALA A 487 -11.47 9.71 -11.60
CA ALA A 487 -11.27 8.77 -10.49
C ALA A 487 -11.87 9.22 -9.14
N LYS A 488 -12.98 9.97 -9.17
CA LYS A 488 -13.66 10.51 -7.97
C LYS A 488 -14.89 9.71 -7.56
N ASN A 489 -15.64 9.19 -8.54
CA ASN A 489 -16.87 8.45 -8.26
C ASN A 489 -16.89 7.17 -9.10
N HIS A 490 -16.36 6.10 -8.54
CA HIS A 490 -16.17 4.84 -9.25
C HIS A 490 -17.48 4.24 -9.80
N ALA A 491 -18.58 4.35 -9.06
CA ALA A 491 -19.88 3.85 -9.51
C ALA A 491 -20.40 4.61 -10.74
N ARG A 492 -20.35 5.96 -10.71
CA ARG A 492 -20.75 6.78 -11.87
C ARG A 492 -19.81 6.59 -13.06
N GLU A 493 -18.50 6.48 -12.79
CA GLU A 493 -17.51 6.26 -13.83
C GLU A 493 -17.69 4.91 -14.53
N ALA A 494 -18.02 3.86 -13.78
CA ALA A 494 -18.35 2.55 -14.35
C ALA A 494 -19.56 2.62 -15.29
N LEU A 495 -20.60 3.41 -14.95
CA LEU A 495 -21.76 3.62 -15.82
C LEU A 495 -21.40 4.30 -17.15
N ILE A 496 -20.50 5.29 -17.10
CA ILE A 496 -20.01 5.97 -18.30
C ILE A 496 -19.18 5.01 -19.16
N ILE A 497 -18.22 4.30 -18.54
CA ILE A 497 -17.35 3.35 -19.24
C ILE A 497 -18.13 2.21 -19.89
N ALA A 498 -19.20 1.74 -19.25
CA ALA A 498 -20.08 0.71 -19.81
C ALA A 498 -20.71 1.12 -21.14
N GLU A 499 -20.86 2.43 -21.40
CA GLU A 499 -21.38 2.97 -22.66
C GLU A 499 -20.30 3.54 -23.58
N ALA A 500 -19.03 3.54 -23.16
CA ALA A 500 -17.92 4.13 -23.93
C ALA A 500 -17.65 3.43 -25.27
N GLY A 501 -18.13 2.20 -25.46
CA GLY A 501 -18.04 1.45 -26.71
C GLY A 501 -19.20 1.68 -27.68
N ALA A 502 -20.19 2.52 -27.32
CA ALA A 502 -21.32 2.84 -28.19
C ALA A 502 -20.90 3.75 -29.35
N LYS A 503 -21.62 3.66 -30.47
CA LYS A 503 -21.34 4.46 -31.68
C LYS A 503 -21.26 5.95 -31.36
N GLY A 504 -20.17 6.59 -31.79
CA GLY A 504 -19.90 8.01 -31.61
C GLY A 504 -19.57 8.45 -30.18
N ALA A 505 -19.45 7.52 -29.21
CA ALA A 505 -19.10 7.86 -27.84
C ALA A 505 -17.65 8.39 -27.76
N VAL A 506 -17.45 9.47 -27.02
CA VAL A 506 -16.13 10.04 -26.72
C VAL A 506 -15.97 10.12 -25.22
N THR A 507 -14.97 9.43 -24.68
CA THR A 507 -14.72 9.36 -23.23
C THR A 507 -13.29 9.76 -22.94
N ILE A 508 -13.10 10.69 -22.00
CA ILE A 508 -11.79 11.10 -21.48
C ILE A 508 -11.59 10.42 -20.12
N ALA A 509 -10.51 9.66 -19.98
CA ALA A 509 -10.13 9.00 -18.74
C ALA A 509 -8.81 9.59 -18.22
N THR A 510 -8.86 10.16 -17.02
CA THR A 510 -7.65 10.58 -16.31
C THR A 510 -6.95 9.38 -15.71
N ASN A 511 -5.69 9.19 -16.09
CA ASN A 511 -4.82 8.08 -15.72
C ASN A 511 -5.50 6.73 -16.02
N MET A 512 -5.92 6.01 -14.98
CA MET A 512 -6.64 4.73 -15.10
C MET A 512 -8.09 4.80 -14.62
N ALA A 513 -8.72 5.98 -14.66
CA ALA A 513 -10.15 6.12 -14.33
C ALA A 513 -11.01 5.16 -15.18
N GLY A 514 -12.05 4.60 -14.56
CA GLY A 514 -12.85 3.55 -15.23
C GLY A 514 -12.24 2.14 -15.22
N ARG A 515 -11.23 1.89 -14.36
CA ARG A 515 -10.65 0.55 -14.18
C ARG A 515 -11.69 -0.47 -13.72
N GLY A 516 -11.44 -1.74 -14.07
CA GLY A 516 -12.30 -2.86 -13.66
C GLY A 516 -13.61 -2.99 -14.43
N THR A 517 -13.99 -2.01 -15.26
CA THR A 517 -15.17 -2.10 -16.14
C THR A 517 -14.75 -2.39 -17.58
N ASP A 518 -15.48 -3.30 -18.22
CA ASP A 518 -15.25 -3.70 -19.61
C ASP A 518 -15.93 -2.74 -20.60
N ILE A 519 -15.24 -2.41 -21.70
CA ILE A 519 -15.78 -1.56 -22.78
C ILE A 519 -16.19 -2.50 -23.91
N LYS A 520 -17.46 -2.91 -23.90
CA LYS A 520 -18.05 -3.72 -24.95
C LYS A 520 -18.39 -2.82 -26.16
N LEU A 521 -18.00 -3.24 -27.36
CA LEU A 521 -18.40 -2.55 -28.59
C LEU A 521 -19.92 -2.57 -28.71
N GLY A 522 -20.53 -1.44 -29.12
CA GLY A 522 -21.98 -1.25 -29.13
C GLY A 522 -22.58 -0.79 -27.78
N GLY A 523 -21.77 -0.68 -26.72
CA GLY A 523 -22.20 -0.40 -25.35
C GLY A 523 -22.48 -1.67 -24.56
N ASN A 524 -22.83 -1.57 -23.27
CA ASN A 524 -23.01 -2.74 -22.43
C ASN A 524 -24.50 -3.15 -22.30
N PRO A 525 -24.90 -4.33 -22.85
CA PRO A 525 -26.30 -4.74 -22.85
C PRO A 525 -26.82 -5.08 -21.45
N GLU A 526 -25.96 -5.63 -20.58
CA GLU A 526 -26.35 -6.00 -19.21
C GLU A 526 -26.72 -4.77 -18.38
N PHE A 527 -25.93 -3.69 -18.51
CA PHE A 527 -26.21 -2.41 -17.85
C PHE A 527 -27.49 -1.75 -18.39
N ARG A 528 -27.68 -1.72 -19.72
CA ARG A 528 -28.91 -1.18 -20.33
C ARG A 528 -30.16 -1.94 -19.88
N ALA A 529 -30.07 -3.26 -19.83
CA ALA A 529 -31.15 -4.13 -19.38
C ALA A 529 -31.49 -3.90 -17.90
N ARG A 530 -30.47 -3.79 -17.03
CA ARG A 530 -30.67 -3.56 -15.60
C ARG A 530 -31.31 -2.20 -15.32
N ARG A 531 -30.87 -1.16 -16.03
CA ARG A 531 -31.46 0.18 -15.95
C ARG A 531 -32.94 0.18 -16.38
N LYS A 532 -33.31 -0.62 -17.38
CA LYS A 532 -34.71 -0.75 -17.85
C LYS A 532 -35.57 -1.61 -16.92
N ALA A 533 -35.02 -2.67 -16.34
CA ALA A 533 -35.75 -3.56 -15.45
C ALA A 533 -36.06 -2.91 -14.09
N GLY A 534 -35.11 -2.11 -13.58
CA GLY A 534 -35.06 -1.57 -12.22
C GLY A 534 -34.04 -2.34 -11.36
N THR A 535 -33.44 -1.66 -10.37
CA THR A 535 -32.36 -2.24 -9.54
C THR A 535 -32.80 -3.48 -8.76
N ASP A 536 -34.05 -3.49 -8.30
CA ASP A 536 -34.68 -4.56 -7.51
C ASP A 536 -35.68 -5.42 -8.32
N ALA A 537 -35.53 -5.44 -9.64
CA ALA A 537 -36.43 -6.20 -10.49
C ALA A 537 -36.30 -7.72 -10.22
N PRO A 538 -37.41 -8.48 -10.25
CA PRO A 538 -37.33 -9.94 -10.24
C PRO A 538 -36.45 -10.46 -11.38
N GLU A 539 -35.66 -11.50 -11.11
CA GLU A 539 -34.68 -12.07 -12.04
C GLU A 539 -35.28 -12.40 -13.42
N GLU A 540 -36.52 -12.87 -13.46
CA GLU A 540 -37.24 -13.19 -14.69
C GLU A 540 -37.46 -11.94 -15.58
N LYS A 541 -37.84 -10.81 -14.96
CA LYS A 541 -38.02 -9.53 -15.65
C LYS A 541 -36.69 -8.97 -16.16
N TYR A 542 -35.60 -9.16 -15.41
CA TYR A 542 -34.25 -8.79 -15.85
C TYR A 542 -33.83 -9.60 -17.07
N ARG A 543 -34.04 -10.92 -17.06
CA ARG A 543 -33.71 -11.81 -18.20
C ARG A 543 -34.47 -11.45 -19.47
N GLU A 544 -35.76 -11.15 -19.36
CA GLU A 544 -36.55 -10.69 -20.52
C GLU A 544 -36.06 -9.36 -21.09
N ALA A 545 -35.68 -8.41 -20.21
CA ALA A 545 -35.11 -7.14 -20.64
C ALA A 545 -33.74 -7.35 -21.30
N LEU A 546 -32.91 -8.24 -20.74
CA LEU A 546 -31.59 -8.57 -21.26
C LEU A 546 -31.68 -9.18 -22.66
N ALA A 547 -32.56 -10.16 -22.87
CA ALA A 547 -32.76 -10.77 -24.19
C ALA A 547 -33.12 -9.73 -25.26
N ARG A 548 -34.04 -8.82 -24.93
CA ARG A 548 -34.47 -7.72 -25.83
C ARG A 548 -33.35 -6.71 -26.11
N GLU A 549 -32.55 -6.36 -25.10
CA GLU A 549 -31.42 -5.46 -25.29
C GLU A 549 -30.29 -6.12 -26.08
N TYR A 550 -30.08 -7.42 -25.91
CA TYR A 550 -29.04 -8.17 -26.60
C TYR A 550 -29.26 -8.21 -28.12
N GLU A 551 -30.52 -8.34 -28.57
CA GLU A 551 -30.86 -8.27 -30.00
C GLU A 551 -30.48 -6.92 -30.62
N ARG A 552 -30.73 -5.82 -29.90
CA ARG A 552 -30.35 -4.46 -30.34
C ARG A 552 -28.85 -4.27 -30.30
N TRP A 553 -28.24 -4.68 -29.20
CA TRP A 553 -26.80 -4.59 -28.99
C TRP A 553 -26.02 -5.34 -30.07
N MET A 554 -26.51 -6.48 -30.56
CA MET A 554 -25.85 -7.22 -31.64
C MET A 554 -25.74 -6.40 -32.93
N GLN A 555 -26.75 -5.58 -33.24
CA GLN A 555 -26.69 -4.65 -34.38
C GLN A 555 -25.69 -3.52 -34.14
N ASP A 556 -25.75 -2.90 -32.95
CA ASP A 556 -24.80 -1.84 -32.55
C ASP A 556 -23.35 -2.36 -32.55
N TYR A 557 -23.13 -3.58 -32.05
CA TYR A 557 -21.84 -4.26 -31.98
C TYR A 557 -21.25 -4.48 -33.37
N GLU A 558 -22.01 -5.07 -34.30
CA GLU A 558 -21.55 -5.30 -35.67
C GLU A 558 -21.29 -3.98 -36.42
N GLU A 559 -22.10 -2.95 -36.19
CA GLU A 559 -21.85 -1.63 -36.76
C GLU A 559 -20.52 -1.03 -36.26
N VAL A 560 -20.31 -0.97 -34.94
CA VAL A 560 -19.07 -0.43 -34.35
C VAL A 560 -17.84 -1.24 -34.76
N LYS A 561 -17.97 -2.56 -34.87
CA LYS A 561 -16.92 -3.46 -35.35
C LYS A 561 -16.51 -3.12 -36.79
N ASN A 562 -17.48 -2.89 -37.67
CA ASN A 562 -17.23 -2.48 -39.07
C ASN A 562 -16.63 -1.06 -39.18
N LEU A 563 -16.87 -0.20 -38.20
CA LEU A 563 -16.22 1.12 -38.09
C LEU A 563 -14.77 1.06 -37.59
N GLY A 564 -14.23 -0.13 -37.34
CA GLY A 564 -12.85 -0.34 -36.87
C GLY A 564 -12.72 -0.55 -35.36
N GLY A 565 -13.82 -0.72 -34.64
CA GLY A 565 -13.85 -0.98 -33.19
C GLY A 565 -13.44 0.22 -32.35
N LEU A 566 -13.01 -0.01 -31.10
CA LEU A 566 -12.64 1.08 -30.18
C LEU A 566 -11.29 1.71 -30.56
N CYS A 567 -11.26 3.04 -30.67
CA CYS A 567 -10.03 3.80 -30.83
C CYS A 567 -9.54 4.31 -29.46
N VAL A 568 -8.30 3.98 -29.09
CA VAL A 568 -7.65 4.45 -27.88
C VAL A 568 -6.58 5.48 -28.22
N ILE A 569 -6.64 6.65 -27.60
CA ILE A 569 -5.71 7.74 -27.79
C ILE A 569 -5.01 8.02 -26.46
N GLY A 570 -3.70 7.80 -26.37
CA GLY A 570 -2.89 8.27 -25.26
C GLY A 570 -2.41 9.70 -25.53
N THR A 571 -2.63 10.63 -24.60
CA THR A 571 -2.18 12.01 -24.79
C THR A 571 -0.74 12.25 -24.34
N GLU A 572 -0.16 11.29 -23.61
CA GLU A 572 1.22 11.25 -23.08
C GLU A 572 1.62 9.80 -22.78
N ARG A 573 2.92 9.58 -22.53
CA ARG A 573 3.43 8.34 -21.95
C ARG A 573 3.39 8.41 -20.43
N HIS A 574 2.98 7.33 -19.79
CA HIS A 574 3.08 7.20 -18.34
C HIS A 574 4.53 6.91 -17.94
N GLU A 575 4.79 7.01 -16.63
CA GLU A 575 6.07 6.63 -16.03
C GLU A 575 6.48 5.18 -16.31
N SER A 576 5.49 4.31 -16.51
CA SER A 576 5.70 2.90 -16.82
C SER A 576 5.03 2.49 -18.14
N ARG A 577 5.72 1.64 -18.90
CA ARG A 577 5.19 1.06 -20.14
C ARG A 577 3.97 0.17 -19.88
N ARG A 578 3.88 -0.39 -18.68
CA ARG A 578 2.78 -1.24 -18.23
C ARG A 578 1.44 -0.50 -18.29
N ILE A 579 1.39 0.69 -17.72
CA ILE A 579 0.18 1.53 -17.66
C ILE A 579 -0.26 1.93 -19.08
N ASP A 580 0.69 2.29 -19.94
CA ASP A 580 0.40 2.55 -21.35
C ASP A 580 -0.23 1.33 -22.05
N ASN A 581 0.30 0.13 -21.80
CA ASN A 581 -0.22 -1.10 -22.38
C ASN A 581 -1.61 -1.47 -21.83
N GLN A 582 -1.91 -1.12 -20.58
CA GLN A 582 -3.25 -1.27 -20.01
C GLN A 582 -4.26 -0.34 -20.68
N LEU A 583 -3.85 0.91 -20.99
CA LEU A 583 -4.67 1.83 -21.78
C LEU A 583 -4.93 1.25 -23.17
N ARG A 584 -3.90 0.81 -23.90
CA ARG A 584 -4.06 0.11 -25.20
C ARG A 584 -5.01 -1.09 -25.10
N GLY A 585 -4.84 -1.89 -24.05
CA GLY A 585 -5.65 -3.07 -23.70
C GLY A 585 -7.14 -2.79 -23.43
N ARG A 586 -7.57 -1.52 -23.41
CA ARG A 586 -8.98 -1.16 -23.43
C ARG A 586 -9.63 -1.45 -24.79
N SER A 587 -8.86 -1.52 -25.86
CA SER A 587 -9.30 -1.84 -27.22
C SER A 587 -8.86 -3.24 -27.67
N GLY A 588 -9.59 -3.81 -28.63
CA GLY A 588 -9.28 -5.07 -29.30
C GLY A 588 -9.45 -6.33 -28.45
N ARG A 589 -10.47 -6.35 -27.58
CA ARG A 589 -10.75 -7.45 -26.65
C ARG A 589 -11.42 -8.62 -27.37
N GLN A 590 -11.18 -9.86 -26.93
CA GLN A 590 -11.75 -11.07 -27.54
C GLN A 590 -11.62 -11.14 -29.08
N GLY A 591 -10.52 -10.61 -29.62
CA GLY A 591 -10.26 -10.56 -31.06
C GLY A 591 -11.07 -9.54 -31.85
N ASP A 592 -11.70 -8.57 -31.16
CA ASP A 592 -12.33 -7.42 -31.81
C ASP A 592 -11.30 -6.55 -32.55
N PRO A 593 -11.69 -5.89 -33.66
CA PRO A 593 -10.89 -4.85 -34.26
C PRO A 593 -10.74 -3.68 -33.29
N GLY A 594 -9.67 -2.92 -33.48
CA GLY A 594 -9.39 -1.78 -32.64
C GLY A 594 -8.15 -1.06 -33.09
N ARG A 595 -7.97 0.14 -32.55
CA ARG A 595 -6.82 0.99 -32.84
C ARG A 595 -6.28 1.61 -31.57
N SER A 596 -4.96 1.70 -31.44
CA SER A 596 -4.34 2.51 -30.40
C SER A 596 -3.23 3.40 -30.96
N ILE A 597 -3.13 4.62 -30.45
CA ILE A 597 -2.12 5.61 -30.85
C ILE A 597 -1.77 6.51 -29.66
N PHE A 598 -0.51 6.96 -29.58
CA PHE A 598 -0.06 7.91 -28.56
C PHE A 598 0.43 9.19 -29.24
N PHE A 599 -0.01 10.33 -28.72
CA PHE A 599 0.43 11.67 -29.12
C PHE A 599 1.32 12.22 -28.01
N LEU A 600 2.54 12.61 -28.33
CA LEU A 600 3.55 13.05 -27.36
C LEU A 600 4.08 14.43 -27.74
N SER A 601 4.66 15.11 -26.77
CA SER A 601 5.29 16.42 -26.94
C SER A 601 6.63 16.43 -26.22
N LEU A 602 7.60 17.20 -26.75
CA LEU A 602 8.88 17.42 -26.05
C LEU A 602 8.72 18.21 -24.74
N ASP A 603 7.58 18.90 -24.56
CA ASP A 603 7.21 19.59 -23.33
C ASP A 603 6.55 18.68 -22.29
N ASP A 604 6.25 17.42 -22.61
CA ASP A 604 5.62 16.49 -21.67
C ASP A 604 6.56 16.17 -20.49
N ASP A 605 5.98 15.87 -19.33
CA ASP A 605 6.73 15.73 -18.07
C ASP A 605 7.83 14.66 -18.16
N LEU A 606 7.54 13.52 -18.79
CA LEU A 606 8.50 12.46 -19.04
C LEU A 606 9.66 12.95 -19.92
N MET A 607 9.40 13.77 -20.95
CA MET A 607 10.44 14.25 -21.86
C MET A 607 11.30 15.34 -21.21
N ARG A 608 10.70 16.21 -20.40
CA ARG A 608 11.40 17.26 -19.65
C ARG A 608 12.44 16.68 -18.69
N LEU A 609 12.09 15.60 -17.99
CA LEU A 609 12.99 14.93 -17.03
C LEU A 609 14.23 14.29 -17.68
N PHE A 610 14.21 14.00 -18.99
CA PHE A 610 15.27 13.26 -19.68
C PHE A 610 15.88 13.99 -20.89
N GLY A 611 15.97 15.32 -20.82
CA GLY A 611 16.74 16.11 -21.79
C GLY A 611 15.97 16.54 -23.03
N GLY A 612 14.64 16.62 -22.94
CA GLY A 612 13.75 17.12 -24.00
C GLY A 612 14.15 18.50 -24.53
N GLU A 613 14.69 19.39 -23.69
CA GLU A 613 15.14 20.73 -24.11
C GLU A 613 16.31 20.70 -25.09
N ASN A 614 17.31 19.84 -24.85
CA ASN A 614 18.46 19.68 -25.75
C ASN A 614 18.02 19.15 -27.11
N PHE A 615 17.06 18.22 -27.12
CA PHE A 615 16.49 17.66 -28.34
C PHE A 615 15.63 18.70 -29.09
N LYS A 616 14.84 19.49 -28.35
CA LYS A 616 14.03 20.59 -28.88
C LYS A 616 14.90 21.65 -29.58
N GLN A 617 16.03 22.02 -28.99
CA GLN A 617 16.99 22.96 -29.60
C GLN A 617 17.61 22.40 -30.87
N LEU A 618 17.97 21.10 -30.89
CA LEU A 618 18.54 20.43 -32.06
C LEU A 618 17.54 20.37 -33.23
N MET A 619 16.28 19.99 -32.95
CA MET A 619 15.23 19.88 -33.96
C MET A 619 14.78 21.24 -34.48
N SER A 620 14.73 22.26 -33.62
CA SER A 620 14.42 23.64 -34.04
C SER A 620 15.50 24.18 -35.00
N ARG A 621 16.78 23.83 -34.77
CA ARG A 621 17.89 24.18 -35.68
C ARG A 621 17.87 23.39 -37.00
N ALA A 622 17.25 22.21 -37.01
CA ALA A 622 17.11 21.38 -38.22
C ALA A 622 16.03 21.87 -39.19
N GLY A 623 15.34 22.98 -38.89
CA GLY A 623 14.38 23.62 -39.81
C GLY A 623 13.01 22.96 -39.89
N MET A 624 12.61 22.24 -38.83
CA MET A 624 11.32 21.57 -38.77
C MET A 624 10.17 22.59 -38.67
N LYS A 625 9.09 22.36 -39.43
CA LYS A 625 7.91 23.25 -39.44
C LYS A 625 6.96 22.92 -38.28
N PRO A 626 6.31 23.94 -37.67
CA PRO A 626 5.28 23.73 -36.66
C PRO A 626 4.15 22.82 -37.17
N GLY A 627 3.72 21.86 -36.35
CA GLY A 627 2.58 20.97 -36.64
C GLY A 627 2.89 19.69 -37.43
N GLU A 628 4.13 19.48 -37.89
CA GLU A 628 4.54 18.19 -38.49
C GLU A 628 4.97 17.20 -37.39
N PRO A 629 4.50 15.94 -37.41
CA PRO A 629 4.94 14.92 -36.44
C PRO A 629 6.40 14.49 -36.70
N ILE A 630 7.15 14.33 -35.62
CA ILE A 630 8.54 13.84 -35.62
C ILE A 630 8.52 12.32 -35.69
N TYR A 631 8.94 11.75 -36.83
CA TYR A 631 9.22 10.33 -36.94
C TYR A 631 10.72 10.09 -36.90
N HIS A 632 11.24 9.70 -35.73
CA HIS A 632 12.64 9.33 -35.60
C HIS A 632 12.82 8.10 -34.71
N PRO A 633 13.40 6.98 -35.20
CA PRO A 633 13.61 5.77 -34.38
C PRO A 633 14.42 6.01 -33.10
N LEU A 634 15.33 7.00 -33.10
CA LEU A 634 16.08 7.38 -31.88
C LEU A 634 15.18 8.01 -30.81
N LEU A 635 14.09 8.69 -31.19
CA LEU A 635 13.18 9.33 -30.25
C LEU A 635 12.36 8.27 -29.51
N SER A 636 11.81 7.28 -30.21
CA SER A 636 11.13 6.14 -29.59
C SER A 636 12.04 5.38 -28.63
N ARG A 637 13.31 5.14 -29.00
CA ARG A 637 14.30 4.52 -28.10
C ARG A 637 14.63 5.39 -26.88
N SER A 638 14.65 6.72 -27.04
CA SER A 638 14.90 7.65 -25.94
C SER A 638 13.75 7.67 -24.94
N ILE A 639 12.51 7.63 -25.42
CA ILE A 639 11.29 7.51 -24.60
C ILE A 639 11.31 6.18 -23.82
N GLU A 640 11.59 5.06 -24.49
CA GLU A 640 11.66 3.74 -23.85
C GLU A 640 12.77 3.70 -22.77
N SER A 641 13.92 4.31 -23.05
CA SER A 641 15.02 4.44 -22.09
C SER A 641 14.65 5.33 -20.89
N ALA A 642 13.90 6.41 -21.11
CA ALA A 642 13.38 7.28 -20.06
C ALA A 642 12.42 6.52 -19.14
N GLN A 643 11.41 5.82 -19.70
CA GLN A 643 10.48 4.99 -18.92
C GLN A 643 11.24 3.95 -18.08
N LYS A 644 12.19 3.22 -18.68
CA LYS A 644 12.99 2.22 -17.96
C LYS A 644 13.80 2.81 -16.81
N LYS A 645 14.34 4.03 -16.96
CA LYS A 645 15.05 4.72 -15.87
C LYS A 645 14.11 5.11 -14.73
N VAL A 646 12.90 5.58 -15.04
CA VAL A 646 11.88 5.90 -14.03
C VAL A 646 11.44 4.63 -13.29
N GLU A 647 11.17 3.55 -14.02
CA GLU A 647 10.84 2.24 -13.44
C GLU A 647 11.95 1.72 -12.53
N GLN A 648 13.22 1.77 -12.96
CA GLN A 648 14.36 1.37 -12.11
C GLN A 648 14.46 2.24 -10.85
N ARG A 649 14.28 3.56 -10.97
CA ARG A 649 14.29 4.46 -9.81
C ARG A 649 13.17 4.10 -8.82
N ASN A 650 11.96 3.86 -9.32
CA ASN A 650 10.81 3.47 -8.50
C ASN A 650 11.04 2.10 -7.83
N PHE A 651 11.65 1.15 -8.54
CA PHE A 651 12.07 -0.14 -8.00
C PHE A 651 13.06 0.02 -6.84
N GLU A 652 14.12 0.83 -6.99
CA GLU A 652 15.08 1.06 -5.89
C GLU A 652 14.42 1.73 -4.68
N ILE A 653 13.48 2.66 -4.87
CA ILE A 653 12.73 3.27 -3.77
C ILE A 653 11.94 2.21 -2.99
N ARG A 654 11.19 1.34 -3.69
CA ARG A 654 10.42 0.26 -3.06
C ARG A 654 11.31 -0.75 -2.37
N LYS A 655 12.41 -1.13 -3.02
CA LYS A 655 13.39 -2.07 -2.47
C LYS A 655 14.00 -1.54 -1.18
N HIS A 656 14.43 -0.28 -1.16
CA HIS A 656 14.95 0.32 0.06
C HIS A 656 13.89 0.38 1.16
N LEU A 657 12.69 0.85 0.84
CA LEU A 657 11.58 0.90 1.80
C LEU A 657 11.29 -0.48 2.42
N LEU A 658 11.33 -1.54 1.61
CA LEU A 658 11.20 -2.92 2.08
C LEU A 658 12.38 -3.36 2.95
N GLU A 659 13.62 -3.06 2.56
CA GLU A 659 14.82 -3.46 3.32
C GLU A 659 14.82 -2.89 4.75
N TYR A 660 14.40 -1.64 4.93
CA TYR A 660 14.24 -1.03 6.25
C TYR A 660 13.05 -1.63 7.01
N ASP A 661 11.91 -1.82 6.35
CA ASP A 661 10.74 -2.44 7.00
C ASP A 661 10.99 -3.91 7.36
N ASP A 662 11.85 -4.65 6.65
CA ASP A 662 12.20 -6.04 6.97
C ASP A 662 12.93 -6.17 8.33
N VAL A 663 13.66 -5.13 8.75
CA VAL A 663 14.26 -5.07 10.10
C VAL A 663 13.15 -4.87 11.13
N LEU A 664 12.31 -3.86 10.95
CA LEU A 664 11.17 -3.56 11.83
C LEU A 664 10.16 -4.71 11.89
N ASN A 665 9.95 -5.44 10.79
CA ASN A 665 8.98 -6.51 10.69
C ASN A 665 9.35 -7.71 11.57
N LYS A 666 10.65 -8.01 11.73
CA LYS A 666 11.10 -9.06 12.66
C LYS A 666 10.80 -8.70 14.11
N GLN A 667 11.10 -7.47 14.49
CA GLN A 667 10.84 -6.91 15.82
C GLN A 667 9.33 -6.88 16.10
N ARG A 668 8.56 -6.37 15.13
CA ARG A 668 7.10 -6.31 15.15
C ARG A 668 6.47 -7.69 15.34
N ASN A 669 6.90 -8.69 14.58
CA ASN A 669 6.37 -10.05 14.68
C ASN A 669 6.59 -10.62 16.07
N PHE A 670 7.76 -10.42 16.66
CA PHE A 670 8.04 -10.83 18.04
C PHE A 670 7.11 -10.14 19.04
N ILE A 671 6.99 -8.81 18.98
CA ILE A 671 6.11 -8.05 19.87
C ILE A 671 4.65 -8.48 19.70
N TYR A 672 4.17 -8.65 18.46
CA TYR A 672 2.81 -9.09 18.19
C TYR A 672 2.54 -10.52 18.68
N GLU A 673 3.53 -11.41 18.58
CA GLU A 673 3.45 -12.75 19.17
C GLU A 673 3.34 -12.69 20.70
N GLN A 674 4.18 -11.89 21.37
CA GLN A 674 4.10 -11.69 22.82
C GLN A 674 2.75 -11.11 23.25
N ARG A 675 2.25 -10.10 22.54
CA ARG A 675 0.91 -9.53 22.77
C ARG A 675 -0.18 -10.60 22.62
N ASN A 676 -0.11 -11.43 21.58
CA ASN A 676 -1.10 -12.50 21.36
C ASN A 676 -1.09 -13.54 22.47
N VAL A 677 0.08 -13.91 22.99
CA VAL A 677 0.21 -14.80 24.15
C VAL A 677 -0.48 -14.18 25.38
N ILE A 678 -0.24 -12.90 25.67
CA ILE A 678 -0.85 -12.20 26.82
C ILE A 678 -2.37 -12.05 26.65
N LEU A 679 -2.82 -11.77 25.43
CA LEU A 679 -4.24 -11.68 25.10
C LEU A 679 -4.98 -13.01 25.29
N ALA A 680 -4.33 -14.13 25.01
CA ALA A 680 -4.89 -15.48 25.11
C ALA A 680 -4.72 -16.13 26.49
N ASP A 681 -3.94 -15.54 27.38
CA ASP A 681 -3.65 -16.12 28.69
C ASP A 681 -4.77 -15.83 29.71
N ASP A 682 -5.39 -16.91 30.20
CA ASP A 682 -6.43 -16.87 31.23
C ASP A 682 -5.87 -16.90 32.67
N ASN A 683 -4.55 -17.07 32.84
CA ASN A 683 -3.87 -17.18 34.13
C ASN A 683 -2.56 -16.35 34.22
N LEU A 684 -2.65 -15.07 33.90
CA LEU A 684 -1.54 -14.11 33.99
C LEU A 684 -1.03 -13.91 35.43
N ILE A 685 -1.83 -14.24 36.45
CA ILE A 685 -1.39 -14.21 37.85
C ILE A 685 -0.17 -15.14 38.04
N GLN A 686 -0.19 -16.32 37.43
CA GLN A 686 0.93 -17.25 37.49
C GLN A 686 2.15 -16.70 36.75
N ARG A 687 1.96 -16.04 35.61
CA ARG A 687 3.03 -15.36 34.88
C ARG A 687 3.68 -14.25 35.71
N VAL A 688 2.88 -13.46 36.44
CA VAL A 688 3.39 -12.43 37.36
C VAL A 688 4.19 -13.06 38.49
N ARG A 689 3.73 -14.17 39.07
CA ARG A 689 4.47 -14.91 40.10
C ARG A 689 5.82 -15.39 39.58
N GLU A 690 5.85 -16.02 38.40
CA GLU A 690 7.08 -16.54 37.80
C GLU A 690 8.07 -15.41 37.49
N ALA A 691 7.60 -14.28 36.95
CA ALA A 691 8.43 -13.11 36.72
C ALA A 691 8.99 -12.52 38.04
N ALA A 692 8.17 -12.44 39.09
CA ALA A 692 8.62 -11.95 40.39
C ALA A 692 9.67 -12.88 41.03
N ASP A 693 9.52 -14.20 40.84
CA ASP A 693 10.49 -15.20 41.28
C ASP A 693 11.83 -15.08 40.57
N GLU A 694 11.82 -14.90 39.24
CA GLU A 694 13.03 -14.69 38.43
C GLU A 694 13.74 -13.39 38.81
N MET A 695 13.00 -12.27 38.91
CA MET A 695 13.55 -10.99 39.37
C MET A 695 14.17 -11.09 40.77
N LEU A 696 13.55 -11.85 41.66
CA LEU A 696 14.09 -12.09 43.00
C LEU A 696 15.36 -12.95 42.97
N GLU A 697 15.44 -13.97 42.10
CA GLU A 697 16.65 -14.78 41.91
C GLU A 697 17.82 -13.92 41.43
N ASP A 698 17.62 -13.13 40.37
CA ASP A 698 18.65 -12.23 39.82
C ASP A 698 19.15 -11.23 40.86
N GLN A 699 18.25 -10.64 41.63
CA GLN A 699 18.61 -9.65 42.64
C GLN A 699 19.28 -10.28 43.87
N LEU A 700 18.99 -11.54 44.18
CA LEU A 700 19.73 -12.27 45.20
C LEU A 700 21.17 -12.57 44.74
N GLU A 701 21.39 -12.82 43.45
CA GLU A 701 22.75 -12.96 42.90
C GLU A 701 23.51 -11.63 42.96
N ILE A 702 22.87 -10.51 42.59
CA ILE A 702 23.44 -9.16 42.70
C ILE A 702 23.76 -8.85 44.16
N LEU A 703 22.84 -9.14 45.09
CA LEU A 703 23.06 -8.98 46.53
C LEU A 703 24.27 -9.80 47.00
N ALA A 704 24.36 -11.06 46.61
CA ALA A 704 25.47 -11.94 46.99
C ALA A 704 26.82 -11.43 46.48
N GLN A 705 26.85 -10.85 45.28
CA GLN A 705 28.06 -10.23 44.72
C GLN A 705 28.39 -8.91 45.45
N THR A 706 27.38 -8.06 45.68
CA THR A 706 27.56 -6.74 46.31
C THR A 706 27.95 -6.88 47.78
N LEU A 707 27.51 -7.93 48.47
CA LEU A 707 27.96 -8.27 49.82
C LEU A 707 29.46 -8.57 49.88
N LYS A 708 30.07 -9.11 48.80
CA LYS A 708 31.53 -9.32 48.73
C LYS A 708 32.27 -8.01 48.52
N ASP A 709 31.75 -7.15 47.65
CA ASP A 709 32.45 -5.95 47.19
C ASP A 709 32.22 -4.74 48.12
N LYS A 710 30.98 -4.53 48.58
CA LYS A 710 30.52 -3.37 49.37
C LYS A 710 29.46 -3.78 50.42
N PRO A 711 29.85 -4.49 51.48
CA PRO A 711 28.91 -5.06 52.46
C PRO A 711 28.07 -4.03 53.22
N SER A 712 28.53 -2.78 53.36
CA SER A 712 27.82 -1.74 54.10
C SER A 712 26.56 -1.22 53.40
N ILE A 713 26.43 -1.39 52.08
CA ILE A 713 25.29 -0.89 51.29
C ILE A 713 24.42 -2.01 50.71
N ALA A 714 24.96 -3.23 50.56
CA ALA A 714 24.28 -4.32 49.87
C ALA A 714 22.88 -4.64 50.44
N ILE A 715 22.75 -4.76 51.76
CA ILE A 715 21.46 -5.06 52.42
C ILE A 715 20.50 -3.86 52.39
N PRO A 716 20.92 -2.62 52.71
CA PRO A 716 20.10 -1.43 52.49
C PRO A 716 19.58 -1.29 51.06
N ASP A 717 20.43 -1.51 50.05
CA ASP A 717 20.07 -1.37 48.64
C ASP A 717 19.03 -2.43 48.24
N PHE A 718 19.21 -3.69 48.65
CA PHE A 718 18.22 -4.74 48.41
C PHE A 718 16.88 -4.49 49.12
N SER A 719 16.92 -3.95 50.34
CA SER A 719 15.73 -3.54 51.08
C SER A 719 14.97 -2.42 50.37
N SER A 720 15.68 -1.42 49.82
CA SER A 720 15.07 -0.38 48.98
C SER A 720 14.48 -0.97 47.71
N TRP A 721 15.22 -1.85 47.04
CA TRP A 721 14.76 -2.51 45.81
C TRP A 721 13.47 -3.33 46.03
N LEU A 722 13.36 -4.06 47.14
CA LEU A 722 12.13 -4.79 47.49
C LEU A 722 10.92 -3.87 47.64
N PHE A 723 11.12 -2.69 48.24
CA PHE A 723 10.08 -1.69 48.38
C PHE A 723 9.72 -1.05 47.04
N ASP A 724 10.72 -0.61 46.27
CA ASP A 724 10.52 0.08 45.00
C ASP A 724 9.89 -0.83 43.93
N THR A 725 10.24 -2.12 43.94
CA THR A 725 9.77 -3.09 42.93
C THR A 725 8.48 -3.79 43.33
N PHE A 726 8.38 -4.25 44.58
CA PHE A 726 7.25 -5.08 45.05
C PHE A 726 6.36 -4.39 46.09
N GLY A 727 6.73 -3.21 46.58
CA GLY A 727 6.04 -2.55 47.69
C GLY A 727 6.24 -3.25 49.04
N ILE A 728 7.23 -4.15 49.16
CA ILE A 728 7.49 -4.92 50.38
C ILE A 728 8.41 -4.09 51.28
N ASP A 729 7.85 -3.51 52.34
CA ASP A 729 8.61 -2.80 53.37
C ASP A 729 9.23 -3.79 54.36
N LEU A 730 10.44 -4.23 54.06
CA LEU A 730 11.22 -5.16 54.88
C LEU A 730 12.49 -4.46 55.37
N PRO A 731 12.59 -4.10 56.67
CA PRO A 731 13.72 -3.35 57.18
C PRO A 731 15.05 -4.07 56.95
N ALA A 732 16.11 -3.32 56.64
CA ALA A 732 17.45 -3.86 56.38
C ALA A 732 17.96 -4.86 57.43
N LYS A 733 17.61 -4.67 58.72
CA LYS A 733 17.96 -5.63 59.78
C LYS A 733 17.31 -7.00 59.58
N GLU A 734 16.03 -7.02 59.23
CA GLU A 734 15.30 -8.27 58.98
C GLU A 734 15.78 -8.95 57.69
N VAL A 735 16.11 -8.17 56.66
CA VAL A 735 16.72 -8.70 55.43
C VAL A 735 18.05 -9.40 55.75
N ASP A 736 18.92 -8.77 56.54
CA ASP A 736 20.21 -9.35 56.96
C ASP A 736 20.05 -10.67 57.74
N GLU A 737 19.10 -10.72 58.69
CA GLU A 737 18.80 -11.92 59.47
C GLU A 737 18.26 -13.07 58.60
N ARG A 738 17.33 -12.77 57.68
CA ARG A 738 16.73 -13.74 56.77
C ARG A 738 17.72 -14.22 55.70
N TYR A 739 18.61 -13.34 55.24
CA TYR A 739 19.68 -13.70 54.32
C TYR A 739 20.66 -14.68 54.97
N ARG A 740 21.15 -14.38 56.19
CA ARG A 740 22.08 -15.26 56.91
C ARG A 740 21.49 -16.61 57.27
N SER A 741 20.18 -16.68 57.51
CA SER A 741 19.48 -17.94 57.79
C SER A 741 19.12 -18.73 56.53
N GLY A 742 19.35 -18.18 55.32
CA GLY A 742 19.01 -18.82 54.05
C GLY A 742 17.51 -18.88 53.76
N THR A 743 16.69 -18.12 54.49
CA THR A 743 15.22 -18.14 54.38
C THR A 743 14.65 -16.97 53.59
N LEU A 744 15.47 -15.97 53.25
CA LEU A 744 15.04 -14.72 52.61
C LEU A 744 14.17 -14.94 51.37
N LYS A 745 14.61 -15.77 50.43
CA LYS A 745 13.86 -16.05 49.20
C LYS A 745 12.46 -16.58 49.50
N ALA A 746 12.37 -17.66 50.26
CA ALA A 746 11.10 -18.32 50.57
C ALA A 746 10.14 -17.41 51.34
N GLU A 747 10.66 -16.55 52.23
CA GLU A 747 9.85 -15.58 52.96
C GLU A 747 9.30 -14.47 52.06
N VAL A 748 10.13 -13.91 51.16
CA VAL A 748 9.68 -12.89 50.18
C VAL A 748 8.66 -13.50 49.22
N GLN A 749 8.89 -14.71 48.71
CA GLN A 749 7.94 -15.43 47.86
C GLN A 749 6.58 -15.62 48.56
N LYS A 750 6.60 -16.00 49.83
CA LYS A 750 5.38 -16.15 50.62
C LYS A 750 4.63 -14.82 50.81
N MET A 751 5.34 -13.70 50.95
CA MET A 751 4.73 -12.37 51.02
C MET A 751 4.09 -11.98 49.69
N LEU A 752 4.78 -12.21 48.57
CA LEU A 752 4.25 -11.98 47.22
C LEU A 752 3.00 -12.83 46.95
N ASP A 753 3.05 -14.11 47.30
CA ASP A 753 1.93 -15.03 47.17
C ASP A 753 0.71 -14.60 47.98
N LEU A 754 0.93 -14.14 49.21
CA LEU A 754 -0.12 -13.65 50.07
C LEU A 754 -0.74 -12.35 49.52
N ASP A 755 0.07 -11.43 48.99
CA ASP A 755 -0.40 -10.20 48.36
C ASP A 755 -1.25 -10.49 47.11
N LEU A 756 -0.77 -11.36 46.21
CA LEU A 756 -1.54 -11.78 45.04
C LEU A 756 -2.85 -12.48 45.42
N ALA A 757 -2.83 -13.37 46.42
CA ALA A 757 -4.02 -14.04 46.92
C ALA A 757 -5.03 -13.04 47.52
N THR A 758 -4.56 -12.05 48.28
CA THR A 758 -5.40 -11.00 48.88
C THR A 758 -6.05 -10.14 47.81
N LYS A 759 -5.29 -9.76 46.77
CA LYS A 759 -5.80 -9.02 45.60
C LYS A 759 -6.84 -9.84 44.83
N ALA A 760 -6.59 -11.14 44.66
CA ALA A 760 -7.51 -12.04 43.98
C ALA A 760 -8.82 -12.24 44.77
N GLU A 761 -8.76 -12.31 46.10
CA GLU A 761 -9.94 -12.39 46.97
C GLU A 761 -10.75 -11.08 46.95
N ALA A 762 -10.09 -9.93 46.94
CA ALA A 762 -10.74 -8.62 46.93
C ALA A 762 -11.40 -8.25 45.58
N ALA A 763 -10.70 -8.49 44.47
CA ALA A 763 -11.17 -8.10 43.14
C ALA A 763 -11.92 -9.21 42.39
N GLY A 764 -11.66 -10.47 42.74
CA GLY A 764 -12.04 -11.65 41.95
C GLY A 764 -10.97 -11.99 40.90
N VAL A 765 -10.71 -13.29 40.72
CA VAL A 765 -9.63 -13.82 39.86
C VAL A 765 -9.72 -13.31 38.41
N GLU A 766 -10.90 -13.37 37.79
CA GLU A 766 -11.09 -12.92 36.40
C GLU A 766 -10.81 -11.43 36.21
N ARG A 767 -11.25 -10.59 37.16
CA ARG A 767 -11.04 -9.13 37.09
C ARG A 767 -9.59 -8.77 37.34
N LEU A 768 -8.93 -9.46 38.28
CA LEU A 768 -7.50 -9.29 38.49
C LEU A 768 -6.71 -9.70 37.25
N ASN A 769 -7.06 -10.83 36.62
CA ASN A 769 -6.44 -11.27 35.38
C ASN A 769 -6.62 -10.25 34.24
N PHE A 770 -7.83 -9.69 34.10
CA PHE A 770 -8.09 -8.61 33.13
C PHE A 770 -7.26 -7.36 33.41
N PHE A 771 -7.14 -6.94 34.67
CA PHE A 771 -6.31 -5.80 35.06
C PHE A 771 -4.83 -6.03 34.73
N ILE A 772 -4.29 -7.20 35.09
CA ILE A 772 -2.91 -7.59 34.77
C ILE A 772 -2.70 -7.56 33.26
N ARG A 773 -3.63 -8.12 32.47
CA ARG A 773 -3.59 -8.08 31.00
C ARG A 773 -3.52 -6.65 30.48
N PHE A 774 -4.39 -5.78 30.97
CA PHE A 774 -4.42 -4.38 30.58
C PHE A 774 -3.08 -3.69 30.88
N SER A 775 -2.54 -3.87 32.09
CA SER A 775 -1.24 -3.30 32.47
C SER A 775 -0.09 -3.80 31.58
N TYR A 776 0.00 -5.11 31.32
CA TYR A 776 1.01 -5.65 30.41
C TYR A 776 0.91 -5.06 29.00
N LEU A 777 -0.30 -5.03 28.43
CA LEU A 777 -0.50 -4.55 27.07
C LEU A 777 -0.21 -3.05 26.97
N GLN A 778 -0.59 -2.26 27.98
CA GLN A 778 -0.32 -0.83 28.03
C GLN A 778 1.20 -0.55 28.04
N GLU A 779 1.94 -1.21 28.93
CA GLU A 779 3.40 -1.03 29.02
C GLU A 779 4.11 -1.49 27.74
N ILE A 780 3.73 -2.65 27.20
CA ILE A 780 4.29 -3.15 25.92
C ILE A 780 3.98 -2.18 24.78
N ASP A 781 2.76 -1.66 24.71
CA ASP A 781 2.38 -0.71 23.66
C ASP A 781 3.16 0.60 23.80
N GLU A 782 3.25 1.19 24.98
CA GLU A 782 3.99 2.43 25.22
C GLU A 782 5.47 2.27 24.83
N LYS A 783 6.12 1.22 25.30
CA LYS A 783 7.51 0.90 24.98
C LYS A 783 7.72 0.61 23.50
N TRP A 784 6.81 -0.12 22.86
CA TRP A 784 6.88 -0.37 21.43
C TRP A 784 6.71 0.91 20.61
N LEU A 785 5.86 1.83 21.03
CA LEU A 785 5.71 3.14 20.38
C LEU A 785 7.00 3.98 20.49
N ASP A 786 7.63 3.99 21.67
CA ASP A 786 8.94 4.62 21.91
C ASP A 786 10.02 4.03 21.00
N HIS A 787 9.99 2.72 20.83
CA HIS A 787 10.87 2.03 19.90
C HIS A 787 10.62 2.42 18.44
N LEU A 788 9.37 2.51 18.00
CA LEU A 788 9.04 2.91 16.63
C LEU A 788 9.54 4.33 16.32
N GLU A 789 9.40 5.28 17.24
CA GLU A 789 9.95 6.63 17.08
C GLU A 789 11.47 6.64 17.05
N SER A 790 12.11 5.89 17.95
CA SER A 790 13.57 5.74 17.98
C SER A 790 14.09 5.16 16.67
N MET A 791 13.38 4.18 16.10
CA MET A 791 13.71 3.58 14.82
C MET A 791 13.47 4.52 13.63
N GLU A 792 12.49 5.42 13.71
CA GLU A 792 12.28 6.45 12.69
C GLU A 792 13.39 7.50 12.72
N ALA A 793 13.76 7.99 13.91
CA ALA A 793 14.88 8.91 14.11
C ALA A 793 16.22 8.28 13.67
N LEU A 794 16.45 7.00 14.02
CA LEU A 794 17.63 6.25 13.59
C LEU A 794 17.71 6.16 12.07
N ARG A 795 16.58 5.89 11.39
CA ARG A 795 16.53 5.82 9.93
C ARG A 795 17.02 7.13 9.31
N GLU A 796 16.55 8.28 9.78
CA GLU A 796 16.99 9.60 9.30
C GLU A 796 18.48 9.86 9.60
N ALA A 797 18.94 9.55 10.81
CA ALA A 797 20.32 9.77 11.22
C ALA A 797 21.31 8.94 10.40
N VAL A 798 20.97 7.69 10.09
CA VAL A 798 21.84 6.77 9.37
C VAL A 798 21.98 7.15 7.89
N TYR A 799 20.98 7.81 7.30
CA TYR A 799 21.12 8.40 5.96
C TYR A 799 22.23 9.46 5.90
N LEU A 800 22.43 10.25 6.95
CA LEU A 800 23.50 11.25 7.01
C LEU A 800 24.90 10.61 7.12
N ARG A 801 24.98 9.33 7.49
CA ARG A 801 26.26 8.60 7.60
C ARG A 801 26.71 7.97 6.29
N SER A 802 25.87 7.97 5.24
CA SER A 802 26.29 7.54 3.89
C SER A 802 27.45 8.38 3.35
N TYR A 803 27.62 9.61 3.85
CA TYR A 803 28.73 10.50 3.54
C TYR A 803 30.09 9.97 4.03
N ALA A 804 30.12 9.05 5.00
CA ALA A 804 31.32 8.42 5.56
C ALA A 804 31.66 7.05 4.93
N GLN A 805 31.11 6.71 3.75
CA GLN A 805 31.32 5.44 3.04
C GLN A 805 30.89 4.15 3.80
N LYS A 806 30.15 4.27 4.90
CA LYS A 806 29.50 3.13 5.57
C LYS A 806 28.17 2.79 4.90
N ASN A 807 27.78 1.52 4.93
CA ASN A 807 26.46 1.08 4.43
C ASN A 807 25.36 1.47 5.43
N PRO A 808 24.45 2.39 5.09
CA PRO A 808 23.39 2.85 6.01
C PRO A 808 22.51 1.71 6.52
N LEU A 809 22.10 0.78 5.66
CA LEU A 809 21.20 -0.31 6.06
C LEU A 809 21.83 -1.24 7.10
N LEU A 810 23.15 -1.46 7.02
CA LEU A 810 23.87 -2.30 7.98
C LEU A 810 23.93 -1.65 9.36
N GLU A 811 24.24 -0.36 9.43
CA GLU A 811 24.29 0.39 10.69
C GLU A 811 22.89 0.49 11.30
N TYR A 812 21.86 0.75 10.48
CA TYR A 812 20.46 0.72 10.93
C TYR A 812 20.08 -0.62 11.56
N LYS A 813 20.52 -1.73 10.96
CA LYS A 813 20.24 -3.07 11.46
C LYS A 813 20.98 -3.34 12.78
N LEU A 814 22.24 -2.93 12.91
CA LEU A 814 23.03 -3.14 14.12
C LEU A 814 22.47 -2.31 15.28
N GLU A 815 22.43 -0.98 15.13
CA GLU A 815 21.91 -0.08 16.16
C GLU A 815 20.43 -0.36 16.47
N GLY A 816 19.63 -0.66 15.44
CA GLY A 816 18.22 -1.01 15.64
C GLY A 816 18.02 -2.34 16.36
N SER A 817 18.97 -3.27 16.28
CA SER A 817 18.94 -4.51 17.07
C SER A 817 19.32 -4.23 18.52
N ASP A 818 20.36 -3.43 18.75
CA ASP A 818 20.80 -3.04 20.11
C ASP A 818 19.69 -2.28 20.86
N ILE A 819 19.01 -1.34 20.20
CA ILE A 819 17.86 -0.62 20.76
C ILE A 819 16.72 -1.61 21.10
N PHE A 820 16.46 -2.58 20.23
CA PHE A 820 15.40 -3.58 20.46
C PHE A 820 15.75 -4.61 21.54
N GLU A 821 17.02 -4.95 21.74
CA GLU A 821 17.44 -5.81 22.86
C GLU A 821 17.35 -5.09 24.20
N SER A 822 17.46 -3.75 24.21
CA SER A 822 17.28 -2.93 25.41
C SER A 822 15.82 -2.66 25.79
N LEU A 823 14.91 -2.86 24.83
CA LEU A 823 13.45 -2.77 24.98
C LEU A 823 12.91 -4.00 25.72
#